data_AF-D5VS82-F1
#
_entry.id   AF-D5VS82-F1
#
_cell.length_a   1.000
_cell.length_b   1.000
_cell.length_c   1.000
_cell.angle_alpha   90.00
_cell.angle_beta   90.00
_cell.angle_gamma   90.00
#
_symmetry.space_group_name_H-M   'P 1'
#
loop_
_entity.id
_entity.type
_entity.pdbx_description
1 polymer ?
#
loop_
_entity_poly.entity_id
_entity_poly.type
_entity_poly.pdbx_seq_one_letter_code
_entity_poly.pdbx_strand_id
1 'polypeptide(L)'
;MHIKYLIYIIFSIILLSPAFAEENSIFFVHMADIHLCNDSEVNKIFGGSIPPVTTMKSMVKEILAFHPDTVVQTGDIVALADRYDLDTDQRWYELVNKTVVAPIKNAGIPFIFAPGNHDPAAYKLNVNKSDWRYYNGLLLKYVDWGLGANNTDHHTYYSYTIGNYHFVVIDPYETPESGYRAVMLPKDQVNWLKSDLENNSNKFIIICYHQPLGSWYNDSINEFLGIISKYKGHIILLAGHTHDVRTLYWNGIPEYQDGAACGDWWQTGKTPDGKPMGYAIYYIKKLDNGSYCIYRFYKGFNLSEQINLVSPEDVVLNESKPLILDIYTGNKQIASVTYKTDNGKESSLNFTLINATKVYWYHVKGIIKPSTFDNKNHNITIIVHCKDGTSFNKTIVYKFSKHVIMPIKEIIDDTNFKNYYGRFVVINGTIINVAYSGNLLQISDDTGEIVVWAGDCHHKEFKIGDEVILRGQITQFKGTKELKLVRDEDAIIYGYKNITSKVIKVPNIQTLYDNFTQLENKYVEVSGVATAVFGDEVVIQDTTRGIQLWLGEIKHPEVKIGDKIVVRGLLSKYKNMPEIVVGLDKDFIINGTGKVPEPKVITINEIPENIGNLVTIKNLKVISVDDYKIIVSDGKNTTVIYCKKANINPKTIVKVGDKIDVIGIAYIYESIYEICPRFTSDITVLENNEGIVYLKRGWNAISIPHNGNVSYEDPNAVITIITYYNNTWHQVTKLKTLYGYFIYCNKSTIMHIIFVNISNPIAPPKRPITKGWNLVGVNPAKNDVDGVLLKSFVIPIEDIWAYLIDMDGNCYDKYNCDDVKLKPYEAYWLYSKGYGELCGRSLN
;
A
#
# COMPACT_ATOMS: atom_id res chain seq x y z
N MET A 1 -21.64 75.94 9.79
CA MET A 1 -21.93 74.57 10.24
C MET A 1 -21.03 73.63 9.43
N HIS A 2 -20.07 73.01 10.13
CA HIS A 2 -19.22 71.84 9.79
C HIS A 2 -18.45 71.76 8.44
N ILE A 3 -17.10 71.82 8.40
CA ILE A 3 -16.08 70.80 8.81
C ILE A 3 -16.07 69.65 7.77
N LYS A 4 -14.99 69.20 7.10
CA LYS A 4 -13.56 69.05 7.45
C LYS A 4 -12.69 68.77 6.19
N TYR A 5 -11.48 69.32 6.19
CA TYR A 5 -10.15 68.74 5.89
C TYR A 5 -9.99 67.52 4.96
N LEU A 6 -9.16 67.73 3.92
CA LEU A 6 -8.44 66.70 3.16
C LEU A 6 -6.97 66.65 3.65
N ILE A 7 -6.61 65.65 4.44
CA ILE A 7 -5.23 65.24 4.77
C ILE A 7 -5.18 63.72 4.60
N TYR A 8 -4.32 63.21 3.70
CA TYR A 8 -3.72 61.86 3.75
C TYR A 8 -2.46 61.92 2.84
N ILE A 9 -1.29 62.18 3.41
CA ILE A 9 -0.27 61.20 3.87
C ILE A 9 0.37 60.44 2.71
N ILE A 10 1.63 60.82 2.46
CA ILE A 10 2.64 60.09 1.70
C ILE A 10 2.78 58.70 2.33
N PHE A 11 2.28 57.67 1.65
CA PHE A 11 2.72 56.29 1.89
C PHE A 11 3.79 55.98 0.86
N SER A 12 5.03 55.92 1.34
CA SER A 12 6.17 55.36 0.63
C SER A 12 5.80 53.95 0.18
N ILE A 13 5.56 53.78 -1.12
CA ILE A 13 5.53 52.46 -1.74
C ILE A 13 6.97 51.96 -1.68
N ILE A 14 7.30 51.20 -0.65
CA ILE A 14 8.41 50.25 -0.71
C ILE A 14 7.93 49.20 -1.71
N LEU A 15 8.29 49.40 -2.98
CA LEU A 15 8.30 48.33 -3.97
C LEU A 15 9.22 47.26 -3.39
N LEU A 16 8.62 46.20 -2.83
CA LEU A 16 9.27 44.92 -2.59
C LEU A 16 9.83 44.49 -3.95
N SER A 17 11.11 44.78 -4.14
CA SER A 17 11.88 44.23 -5.24
C SER A 17 11.91 42.71 -5.03
N PRO A 18 11.64 41.88 -6.05
CA PRO A 18 11.83 40.45 -5.92
C PRO A 18 13.28 40.20 -5.48
N ALA A 19 13.48 39.28 -4.54
CA ALA A 19 14.79 38.86 -4.11
C ALA A 19 15.52 38.27 -5.32
N PHE A 20 16.35 39.07 -5.97
CA PHE A 20 17.26 38.56 -7.00
C PHE A 20 18.41 37.87 -6.28
N ALA A 21 18.79 36.68 -6.75
CA ALA A 21 20.05 36.05 -6.38
C ALA A 21 21.19 37.06 -6.54
N GLU A 22 22.12 37.12 -5.59
CA GLU A 22 23.36 37.89 -5.79
C GLU A 22 24.07 37.34 -7.03
N GLU A 23 24.59 38.21 -7.90
CA GLU A 23 25.13 37.86 -9.23
C GLU A 23 26.15 36.69 -9.22
N ASN A 24 26.79 36.46 -8.07
CA ASN A 24 27.82 35.43 -7.86
C ASN A 24 27.41 34.27 -6.92
N SER A 25 26.16 34.16 -6.47
CA SER A 25 25.73 33.03 -5.64
C SER A 25 24.28 32.61 -5.90
N ILE A 26 23.94 31.38 -5.54
CA ILE A 26 22.56 30.89 -5.51
C ILE A 26 22.30 30.11 -4.23
N PHE A 27 21.16 30.36 -3.62
CA PHE A 27 20.63 29.64 -2.48
C PHE A 27 19.33 28.95 -2.86
N PHE A 28 19.30 27.62 -2.85
CA PHE A 28 18.10 26.87 -3.20
C PHE A 28 17.85 25.70 -2.26
N VAL A 29 16.61 25.24 -2.25
CA VAL A 29 16.17 24.08 -1.47
C VAL A 29 15.86 22.94 -2.45
N HIS A 30 16.30 21.74 -2.13
CA HIS A 30 16.00 20.53 -2.89
C HIS A 30 15.19 19.55 -2.03
N MET A 31 13.99 19.20 -2.49
CA MET A 31 13.13 18.17 -1.93
C MET A 31 13.02 16.99 -2.88
N ALA A 32 13.07 15.77 -2.37
CA ALA A 32 12.78 14.56 -3.15
C ALA A 32 11.65 13.76 -2.48
N ASP A 33 10.97 12.92 -3.24
CA ASP A 33 10.08 11.86 -2.74
C ASP A 33 9.09 12.33 -1.67
N ILE A 34 8.09 13.11 -2.10
CA ILE A 34 7.04 13.63 -1.20
C ILE A 34 5.94 12.59 -1.02
N HIS A 35 5.55 11.84 -2.05
CA HIS A 35 4.49 10.84 -1.96
C HIS A 35 3.20 11.36 -1.31
N LEU A 36 2.73 12.53 -1.75
CA LEU A 36 1.59 13.16 -1.08
C LEU A 36 0.27 12.42 -1.36
N CYS A 37 -0.37 11.94 -0.30
CA CYS A 37 -1.78 11.51 -0.27
C CYS A 37 -2.54 12.28 0.81
N ASN A 38 -3.84 12.00 1.00
CA ASN A 38 -4.57 12.56 2.14
C ASN A 38 -4.05 11.98 3.48
N ASP A 39 -4.11 12.76 4.55
CA ASP A 39 -3.80 12.34 5.92
C ASP A 39 -4.59 11.10 6.35
N SER A 40 -5.87 11.00 5.94
CA SER A 40 -6.70 9.84 6.27
C SER A 40 -6.41 8.59 5.44
N GLU A 41 -5.66 8.72 4.34
CA GLU A 41 -5.38 7.63 3.40
C GLU A 41 -4.00 7.00 3.63
N VAL A 42 -3.09 7.69 4.34
CA VAL A 42 -1.67 7.30 4.48
C VAL A 42 -1.46 5.88 5.01
N ASN A 43 -2.27 5.46 5.99
CA ASN A 43 -2.15 4.11 6.55
C ASN A 43 -2.54 3.05 5.52
N LYS A 44 -3.57 3.29 4.73
CA LYS A 44 -4.03 2.35 3.71
C LYS A 44 -3.05 2.26 2.53
N ILE A 45 -2.46 3.38 2.12
CA ILE A 45 -1.58 3.43 0.95
C ILE A 45 -0.18 2.93 1.29
N PHE A 46 0.38 3.40 2.41
CA PHE A 46 1.79 3.20 2.75
C PHE A 46 2.02 2.41 4.04
N GLY A 47 0.98 2.05 4.79
CA GLY A 47 1.14 1.59 6.18
C GLY A 47 1.61 2.71 7.13
N GLY A 48 1.64 3.96 6.65
CA GLY A 48 2.14 5.11 7.39
C GLY A 48 1.23 5.57 8.52
N SER A 49 1.80 6.35 9.44
CA SER A 49 1.06 6.96 10.55
C SER A 49 1.26 8.48 10.62
N ILE A 50 2.19 9.03 9.84
CA ILE A 50 2.51 10.45 9.82
C ILE A 50 1.59 11.13 8.80
N PRO A 51 0.82 12.18 9.19
CA PRO A 51 -0.12 12.84 8.31
C PRO A 51 0.60 13.63 7.20
N PRO A 52 0.55 13.21 5.91
CA PRO A 52 1.36 13.79 4.84
C PRO A 52 1.06 15.26 4.56
N VAL A 53 -0.21 15.63 4.41
CA VAL A 53 -0.64 17.01 4.11
C VAL A 53 -0.30 17.94 5.27
N THR A 54 -0.59 17.53 6.51
CA THR A 54 -0.31 18.34 7.70
C THR A 54 1.20 18.57 7.86
N THR A 55 1.99 17.53 7.68
CA THR A 55 3.46 17.60 7.75
C THR A 55 4.02 18.47 6.64
N MET A 56 3.61 18.27 5.38
CA MET A 56 4.13 19.03 4.24
C MET A 56 3.77 20.52 4.30
N LYS A 57 2.58 20.91 4.77
CA LYS A 57 2.27 22.34 5.00
C LYS A 57 3.27 23.00 5.94
N SER A 58 3.65 22.29 7.00
CA SER A 58 4.60 22.78 8.00
C SER A 58 6.02 22.83 7.43
N MET A 59 6.41 21.82 6.65
CA MET A 59 7.71 21.77 5.96
C MET A 59 7.85 22.90 4.93
N VAL A 60 6.82 23.12 4.09
CA VAL A 60 6.79 24.23 3.12
C VAL A 60 6.88 25.57 3.82
N LYS A 61 6.21 25.74 4.98
CA LYS A 61 6.34 26.96 5.79
C LYS A 61 7.77 27.18 6.30
N GLU A 62 8.46 26.13 6.72
CA GLU A 62 9.87 26.20 7.13
C GLU A 62 10.77 26.60 5.94
N ILE A 63 10.57 25.98 4.78
CA ILE A 63 11.29 26.28 3.54
C ILE A 63 11.10 27.74 3.12
N LEU A 64 9.86 28.23 3.14
CA LEU A 64 9.55 29.61 2.79
C LEU A 64 10.23 30.63 3.72
N ALA A 65 10.43 30.28 4.99
CA ALA A 65 11.09 31.15 5.95
C ALA A 65 12.59 31.36 5.64
N PHE A 66 13.19 30.48 4.85
CA PHE A 66 14.57 30.61 4.38
C PHE A 66 14.74 31.59 3.22
N HIS A 67 13.65 31.94 2.53
CA HIS A 67 13.66 32.75 1.31
C HIS A 67 14.66 32.23 0.25
N PRO A 68 14.51 30.98 -0.22
CA PRO A 68 15.35 30.46 -1.30
C PRO A 68 15.10 31.18 -2.62
N ASP A 69 16.14 31.26 -3.46
CA ASP A 69 16.06 31.78 -4.83
C ASP A 69 15.23 30.86 -5.73
N THR A 70 15.19 29.56 -5.42
CA THR A 70 14.32 28.57 -6.07
C THR A 70 14.15 27.33 -5.20
N VAL A 71 13.09 26.55 -5.45
CA VAL A 71 12.90 25.22 -4.90
C VAL A 71 12.95 24.20 -6.04
N VAL A 72 13.80 23.19 -5.88
CA VAL A 72 13.92 22.03 -6.77
C VAL A 72 13.18 20.86 -6.13
N GLN A 73 12.38 20.14 -6.91
CA GLN A 73 11.71 18.91 -6.50
C GLN A 73 12.00 17.79 -7.52
N THR A 74 12.68 16.70 -7.11
CA THR A 74 13.12 15.62 -8.01
C THR A 74 12.21 14.39 -7.98
N GLY A 75 10.92 14.61 -8.16
CA GLY A 75 9.99 13.56 -8.54
C GLY A 75 9.34 12.86 -7.36
N ASP A 76 8.35 12.03 -7.69
CA ASP A 76 7.51 11.35 -6.72
C ASP A 76 6.85 12.36 -5.78
N ILE A 77 6.28 13.42 -6.37
CA ILE A 77 5.63 14.51 -5.65
C ILE A 77 4.25 14.09 -5.14
N VAL A 78 3.58 13.23 -5.89
CA VAL A 78 2.29 12.64 -5.57
C VAL A 78 2.49 11.22 -5.04
N ALA A 79 1.49 10.63 -4.39
CA ALA A 79 1.51 9.23 -3.98
C ALA A 79 1.64 8.26 -5.18
N LEU A 80 1.19 7.02 -5.07
CA LEU A 80 1.40 5.99 -6.09
C LEU A 80 0.50 6.19 -7.34
N ALA A 81 0.50 7.37 -7.97
CA ALA A 81 -0.40 7.69 -9.08
C ALA A 81 -0.22 6.74 -10.27
N ASP A 82 0.97 6.16 -10.45
CA ASP A 82 1.22 5.07 -11.39
C ASP A 82 0.30 3.85 -11.23
N ARG A 83 -0.37 3.67 -10.07
CA ARG A 83 -1.12 2.46 -9.69
C ARG A 83 -2.57 2.70 -9.28
N TYR A 84 -3.05 3.94 -9.27
CA TYR A 84 -4.42 4.26 -8.85
C TYR A 84 -5.25 4.83 -10.01
N ASP A 85 -6.57 4.89 -9.83
CA ASP A 85 -7.48 5.40 -10.83
C ASP A 85 -7.35 6.93 -11.00
N LEU A 86 -7.69 7.43 -12.19
CA LEU A 86 -7.51 8.84 -12.54
C LEU A 86 -8.28 9.83 -11.64
N ASP A 87 -9.37 9.41 -10.99
CA ASP A 87 -10.12 10.29 -10.07
C ASP A 87 -9.39 10.40 -8.72
N THR A 88 -8.85 9.28 -8.23
CA THR A 88 -7.96 9.27 -7.05
C THR A 88 -6.71 10.10 -7.31
N ASP A 89 -6.02 9.88 -8.43
CA ASP A 89 -4.81 10.61 -8.79
C ASP A 89 -5.05 12.11 -8.89
N GLN A 90 -6.14 12.52 -9.54
CA GLN A 90 -6.48 13.94 -9.68
C GLN A 90 -6.67 14.61 -8.31
N ARG A 91 -7.33 13.95 -7.35
CA ARG A 91 -7.47 14.50 -5.98
C ARG A 91 -6.12 14.68 -5.31
N TRP A 92 -5.20 13.73 -5.46
CA TRP A 92 -3.86 13.87 -4.89
C TRP A 92 -3.06 14.99 -5.56
N TYR A 93 -3.14 15.14 -6.88
CA TYR A 93 -2.52 16.26 -7.59
C TYR A 93 -3.10 17.62 -7.17
N GLU A 94 -4.40 17.71 -6.91
CA GLU A 94 -5.03 18.90 -6.34
C GLU A 94 -4.49 19.22 -4.93
N LEU A 95 -4.26 18.18 -4.11
CA LEU A 95 -3.61 18.32 -2.81
C LEU A 95 -2.16 18.77 -2.94
N VAL A 96 -1.39 18.22 -3.89
CA VAL A 96 0.00 18.62 -4.19
C VAL A 96 0.04 20.10 -4.54
N ASN A 97 -0.80 20.54 -5.47
CA ASN A 97 -0.84 21.94 -5.88
C ASN A 97 -1.18 22.85 -4.69
N LYS A 98 -2.22 22.51 -3.92
CA LYS A 98 -2.67 23.30 -2.76
C LYS A 98 -1.65 23.34 -1.62
N THR A 99 -0.88 22.28 -1.42
CA THR A 99 -0.04 22.08 -0.24
C THR A 99 1.41 22.50 -0.47
N VAL A 100 1.92 22.29 -1.68
CA VAL A 100 3.34 22.45 -2.01
C VAL A 100 3.54 23.51 -3.08
N VAL A 101 3.01 23.29 -4.28
CA VAL A 101 3.35 24.09 -5.46
C VAL A 101 2.82 25.52 -5.36
N ALA A 102 1.52 25.71 -5.13
CA ALA A 102 0.90 27.02 -5.10
C ALA A 102 1.43 27.90 -3.95
N PRO A 103 1.62 27.42 -2.71
CA PRO A 103 2.25 28.23 -1.65
C PRO A 103 3.66 28.72 -2.00
N ILE A 104 4.49 27.91 -2.65
CA ILE A 104 5.84 28.28 -3.08
C ILE A 104 5.79 29.34 -4.18
N LYS A 105 5.00 29.09 -5.23
CA LYS A 105 4.82 30.05 -6.33
C LYS A 105 4.19 31.37 -5.88
N ASN A 106 3.20 31.33 -4.99
CA ASN A 106 2.55 32.53 -4.45
C ASN A 106 3.51 33.39 -3.62
N ALA A 107 4.59 32.80 -3.08
CA ALA A 107 5.68 33.53 -2.43
C ALA A 107 6.67 34.15 -3.44
N GLY A 108 6.45 33.98 -4.75
CA GLY A 108 7.32 34.49 -5.82
C GLY A 108 8.55 33.63 -6.08
N ILE A 109 8.59 32.39 -5.58
CA ILE A 109 9.75 31.50 -5.68
C ILE A 109 9.56 30.53 -6.86
N PRO A 110 10.48 30.46 -7.83
CA PRO A 110 10.46 29.47 -8.91
C PRO A 110 10.47 28.04 -8.37
N PHE A 111 9.63 27.17 -8.96
CA PHE A 111 9.52 25.76 -8.62
C PHE A 111 9.98 24.90 -9.80
N ILE A 112 11.17 24.30 -9.66
CA ILE A 112 11.77 23.40 -10.66
C ILE A 112 11.39 21.97 -10.27
N PHE A 113 10.84 21.21 -11.21
CA PHE A 113 10.32 19.87 -10.96
C PHE A 113 10.94 18.89 -11.94
N ALA A 114 11.32 17.69 -11.50
CA ALA A 114 11.70 16.58 -12.37
C ALA A 114 10.76 15.41 -12.06
N PRO A 115 10.04 14.81 -13.03
CA PRO A 115 9.12 13.71 -12.74
C PRO A 115 9.81 12.49 -12.15
N GLY A 116 9.12 11.82 -11.25
CA GLY A 116 9.50 10.51 -10.73
C GLY A 116 8.63 9.38 -11.25
N ASN A 117 9.00 8.14 -10.92
CA ASN A 117 8.34 6.96 -11.47
C ASN A 117 6.91 6.75 -10.92
N HIS A 118 6.54 7.40 -9.83
CA HIS A 118 5.19 7.33 -9.25
C HIS A 118 4.26 8.45 -9.74
N ASP A 119 4.80 9.47 -10.43
CA ASP A 119 4.01 10.61 -10.90
C ASP A 119 3.11 10.31 -12.12
N PRO A 120 3.50 9.48 -13.12
CA PRO A 120 2.64 9.23 -14.28
C PRO A 120 1.29 8.59 -13.93
N ALA A 121 0.20 9.34 -14.08
CA ALA A 121 -1.13 8.95 -13.62
C ALA A 121 -1.70 7.72 -14.33
N ALA A 122 -2.19 6.76 -13.54
CA ALA A 122 -2.73 5.47 -13.95
C ALA A 122 -1.85 4.68 -14.96
N TYR A 123 -0.54 4.95 -15.00
CA TYR A 123 0.36 4.42 -16.03
C TYR A 123 0.38 2.89 -16.09
N LYS A 124 0.34 2.22 -14.93
CA LYS A 124 0.35 0.76 -14.80
C LYS A 124 -1.04 0.12 -14.83
N LEU A 125 -2.10 0.92 -15.05
CA LEU A 125 -3.47 0.43 -15.11
C LEU A 125 -3.97 0.35 -16.56
N ASN A 126 -4.94 -0.54 -16.78
CA ASN A 126 -5.66 -0.62 -18.04
C ASN A 126 -6.80 0.42 -18.08
N VAL A 127 -6.46 1.67 -18.34
CA VAL A 127 -7.39 2.81 -18.44
C VAL A 127 -7.46 3.36 -19.87
N ASN A 128 -8.42 4.24 -20.14
CA ASN A 128 -8.49 4.94 -21.41
C ASN A 128 -7.30 5.91 -21.56
N LYS A 129 -6.31 5.52 -22.37
CA LYS A 129 -5.10 6.32 -22.65
C LYS A 129 -5.38 7.63 -23.42
N SER A 130 -6.60 7.83 -23.93
CA SER A 130 -7.02 9.08 -24.56
C SER A 130 -7.54 10.11 -23.56
N ASP A 131 -7.72 9.76 -22.28
CA ASP A 131 -8.09 10.73 -21.25
C ASP A 131 -6.93 11.71 -21.04
N TRP A 132 -7.21 13.01 -21.07
CA TRP A 132 -6.17 14.05 -20.96
C TRP A 132 -5.38 13.96 -19.66
N ARG A 133 -5.93 13.31 -18.62
CA ARG A 133 -5.29 13.11 -17.31
C ARG A 133 -4.21 12.05 -17.31
N TYR A 134 -4.32 11.06 -18.22
CA TYR A 134 -3.44 9.90 -18.26
C TYR A 134 -1.97 10.31 -18.37
N TYR A 135 -1.09 9.51 -17.75
CA TYR A 135 0.35 9.73 -17.79
C TYR A 135 0.73 11.11 -17.24
N ASN A 136 1.35 11.97 -18.05
CA ASN A 136 1.81 13.31 -17.63
C ASN A 136 0.70 14.37 -17.58
N GLY A 137 -0.55 14.03 -17.92
CA GLY A 137 -1.65 14.98 -18.01
C GLY A 137 -1.94 15.77 -16.73
N LEU A 138 -2.09 15.07 -15.60
CA LEU A 138 -2.31 15.71 -14.29
C LEU A 138 -1.09 16.50 -13.83
N LEU A 139 0.10 15.94 -14.04
CA LEU A 139 1.38 16.55 -13.71
C LEU A 139 1.53 17.92 -14.39
N LEU A 140 1.31 17.99 -15.71
CA LEU A 140 1.39 19.24 -16.48
C LEU A 140 0.37 20.27 -16.01
N LYS A 141 -0.82 19.84 -15.60
CA LYS A 141 -1.88 20.76 -15.12
C LYS A 141 -1.62 21.32 -13.73
N TYR A 142 -1.17 20.49 -12.79
CA TYR A 142 -1.17 20.84 -11.36
C TYR A 142 0.20 21.23 -10.80
N VAL A 143 1.29 20.85 -11.48
CA VAL A 143 2.65 21.15 -11.00
C VAL A 143 3.26 22.37 -11.69
N ASP A 144 2.88 22.68 -12.96
CA ASP A 144 3.35 23.79 -13.84
C ASP A 144 4.73 24.39 -13.47
N TRP A 145 5.77 24.18 -14.26
CA TRP A 145 7.13 24.23 -13.72
C TRP A 145 7.80 25.60 -13.98
N GLY A 146 6.98 26.65 -14.11
CA GLY A 146 7.43 28.05 -14.25
C GLY A 146 7.76 28.49 -15.68
N LEU A 147 7.45 27.68 -16.70
CA LEU A 147 7.70 27.98 -18.11
C LEU A 147 6.63 28.86 -18.77
N GLY A 148 5.52 29.13 -18.07
CA GLY A 148 4.38 29.87 -18.61
C GLY A 148 3.69 29.13 -19.77
N ALA A 149 2.75 29.81 -20.42
CA ALA A 149 1.96 29.28 -21.55
C ALA A 149 2.77 28.88 -22.81
N ASN A 150 4.11 28.85 -22.72
CA ASN A 150 5.03 28.56 -23.81
C ASN A 150 5.55 27.12 -23.82
N ASN A 151 5.20 26.27 -22.84
CA ASN A 151 5.42 24.82 -22.97
C ASN A 151 4.31 24.21 -23.85
N THR A 152 4.27 24.61 -25.11
CA THR A 152 3.29 24.13 -26.11
C THR A 152 3.50 22.66 -26.47
N ASP A 153 4.69 22.12 -26.19
CA ASP A 153 5.11 20.81 -26.66
C ASP A 153 4.86 19.70 -25.63
N HIS A 154 4.45 20.05 -24.40
CA HIS A 154 4.09 19.09 -23.32
C HIS A 154 5.25 18.18 -22.89
N HIS A 155 6.50 18.64 -23.04
CA HIS A 155 7.67 17.88 -22.65
C HIS A 155 7.90 17.99 -21.14
N THR A 156 8.40 16.91 -20.55
CA THR A 156 8.77 16.78 -19.14
C THR A 156 10.22 17.15 -18.85
N TYR A 157 10.90 17.73 -19.83
CA TYR A 157 12.30 18.14 -19.75
C TYR A 157 12.50 19.53 -20.33
N TYR A 158 13.38 20.29 -19.71
CA TYR A 158 13.54 21.71 -19.97
C TYR A 158 14.76 22.24 -19.21
N SER A 159 15.16 23.49 -19.49
CA SER A 159 16.18 24.18 -18.73
C SER A 159 15.69 25.55 -18.26
N TYR A 160 16.22 26.00 -17.13
CA TYR A 160 15.88 27.26 -16.47
C TYR A 160 17.14 27.93 -15.93
N THR A 161 17.31 29.24 -16.16
CA THR A 161 18.49 29.98 -15.70
C THR A 161 18.12 31.03 -14.67
N ILE A 162 18.87 31.03 -13.56
CA ILE A 162 18.85 32.07 -12.53
C ILE A 162 20.26 32.65 -12.43
N GLY A 163 20.47 33.86 -12.96
CA GLY A 163 21.79 34.48 -13.03
C GLY A 163 22.81 33.60 -13.75
N ASN A 164 23.89 33.23 -13.05
CA ASN A 164 24.98 32.40 -13.56
C ASN A 164 24.77 30.88 -13.35
N TYR A 165 23.58 30.46 -12.94
CA TYR A 165 23.25 29.08 -12.60
C TYR A 165 22.19 28.55 -13.57
N HIS A 166 22.49 27.43 -14.21
CA HIS A 166 21.68 26.82 -15.25
C HIS A 166 21.19 25.46 -14.78
N PHE A 167 19.89 25.40 -14.48
CA PHE A 167 19.20 24.19 -14.09
C PHE A 167 18.71 23.47 -15.35
N VAL A 168 18.91 22.17 -15.38
CA VAL A 168 18.49 21.30 -16.47
C VAL A 168 17.70 20.16 -15.86
N VAL A 169 16.47 19.99 -16.31
CA VAL A 169 15.64 18.86 -15.92
C VAL A 169 15.62 17.85 -17.04
N ILE A 170 15.92 16.60 -16.70
CA ILE A 170 15.79 15.46 -17.59
C ILE A 170 14.83 14.42 -17.00
N ASP A 171 14.27 13.59 -17.88
CA ASP A 171 13.20 12.63 -17.58
C ASP A 171 13.50 11.28 -18.24
N PRO A 172 14.43 10.49 -17.66
CA PRO A 172 14.72 9.14 -18.12
C PRO A 172 13.49 8.23 -17.93
N TYR A 173 13.20 7.35 -18.89
CA TYR A 173 12.08 6.40 -18.76
C TYR A 173 12.53 5.06 -18.20
N GLU A 174 11.68 4.44 -17.39
CA GLU A 174 11.86 3.08 -16.86
C GLU A 174 11.72 2.05 -17.98
N THR A 175 12.70 1.15 -18.14
CA THR A 175 12.67 0.13 -19.20
C THR A 175 11.93 -1.14 -18.77
N PRO A 176 11.41 -1.94 -19.72
CA PRO A 176 10.74 -3.21 -19.40
C PRO A 176 11.66 -4.38 -19.00
N GLU A 177 12.94 -4.36 -19.38
CA GLU A 177 13.81 -5.54 -19.26
C GLU A 177 14.41 -5.69 -17.86
N SER A 178 14.36 -6.93 -17.35
CA SER A 178 15.08 -7.50 -16.19
C SER A 178 14.45 -7.45 -14.78
N GLY A 179 13.25 -6.89 -14.59
CA GLY A 179 12.69 -6.73 -13.23
C GLY A 179 13.49 -5.72 -12.37
N TYR A 180 14.42 -5.02 -13.02
CA TYR A 180 15.21 -3.93 -12.53
C TYR A 180 14.49 -2.62 -12.91
N ARG A 181 14.42 -1.62 -12.02
CA ARG A 181 13.84 -0.30 -12.33
C ARG A 181 14.83 0.57 -13.11
N ALA A 182 15.46 0.01 -14.15
CA ALA A 182 16.52 0.72 -14.87
C ALA A 182 15.91 1.77 -15.76
N VAL A 183 16.65 2.86 -15.92
CA VAL A 183 16.24 3.94 -16.80
C VAL A 183 17.19 4.15 -17.96
N MET A 184 16.61 4.70 -19.02
CA MET A 184 17.33 5.18 -20.18
C MET A 184 16.90 6.61 -20.50
N LEU A 185 17.86 7.42 -20.93
CA LEU A 185 17.58 8.76 -21.43
C LEU A 185 17.20 8.69 -22.93
N PRO A 186 15.99 9.12 -23.34
CA PRO A 186 15.56 9.17 -24.74
C PRO A 186 16.56 9.89 -25.66
N LYS A 187 16.69 9.42 -26.91
CA LYS A 187 17.74 9.91 -27.82
C LYS A 187 17.56 11.36 -28.27
N ASP A 188 16.32 11.76 -28.48
CA ASP A 188 15.90 13.15 -28.70
C ASP A 188 16.27 14.05 -27.52
N GLN A 189 16.02 13.59 -26.29
CA GLN A 189 16.43 14.31 -25.07
C GLN A 189 17.96 14.40 -24.92
N VAL A 190 18.69 13.32 -25.25
CA VAL A 190 20.16 13.33 -25.32
C VAL A 190 20.68 14.41 -26.28
N ASN A 191 20.08 14.53 -27.48
CA ASN A 191 20.49 15.51 -28.48
C ASN A 191 20.15 16.94 -28.03
N TRP A 192 18.98 17.15 -27.44
CA TRP A 192 18.60 18.42 -26.83
C TRP A 192 19.57 18.82 -25.72
N LEU A 193 19.89 17.90 -24.79
CA LEU A 193 20.80 18.14 -23.67
C LEU A 193 22.18 18.59 -24.16
N LYS A 194 22.72 17.94 -25.20
CA LYS A 194 24.00 18.35 -25.81
C LYS A 194 23.95 19.81 -26.26
N SER A 195 22.90 20.18 -27.00
CA SER A 195 22.75 21.55 -27.51
C SER A 195 22.53 22.57 -26.40
N ASP A 196 21.70 22.25 -25.41
CA ASP A 196 21.40 23.14 -24.29
C ASP A 196 22.64 23.43 -23.44
N LEU A 197 23.41 22.38 -23.10
CA LEU A 197 24.65 22.53 -22.33
C LEU A 197 25.76 23.24 -23.12
N GLU A 198 25.82 23.10 -24.45
CA GLU A 198 26.78 23.84 -25.27
C GLU A 198 26.49 25.35 -25.26
N ASN A 199 25.21 25.71 -25.40
CA ASN A 199 24.74 27.10 -25.35
C ASN A 199 24.88 27.74 -23.96
N ASN A 200 25.01 26.93 -22.89
CA ASN A 200 25.10 27.39 -21.50
C ASN A 200 26.42 27.02 -20.82
N SER A 201 27.46 26.71 -21.60
CA SER A 201 28.75 26.18 -21.13
C SER A 201 29.55 27.10 -20.20
N ASN A 202 29.21 28.40 -20.15
CA ASN A 202 29.84 29.39 -19.27
C ASN A 202 29.15 29.54 -17.90
N LYS A 203 28.04 28.84 -17.67
CA LYS A 203 27.27 28.86 -16.41
C LYS A 203 27.61 27.66 -15.54
N PHE A 204 27.25 27.73 -14.26
CA PHE A 204 27.28 26.57 -13.38
C PHE A 204 26.06 25.69 -13.65
N ILE A 205 26.28 24.41 -13.94
CA ILE A 205 25.24 23.48 -14.39
C ILE A 205 24.70 22.66 -13.21
N ILE A 206 23.39 22.58 -13.08
CA ILE A 206 22.70 21.76 -12.08
C ILE A 206 21.71 20.86 -12.83
N ILE A 207 22.00 19.57 -12.93
CA ILE A 207 21.10 18.63 -13.62
C ILE A 207 20.25 17.89 -12.59
N CYS A 208 18.93 17.95 -12.76
CA CYS A 208 17.93 17.37 -11.89
C CYS A 208 17.20 16.23 -12.62
N TYR A 209 17.06 15.10 -11.95
CA TYR A 209 16.32 13.92 -12.41
C TYR A 209 15.91 13.07 -11.22
N HIS A 210 15.04 12.08 -11.42
CA HIS A 210 14.54 11.29 -10.30
C HIS A 210 15.43 10.09 -9.93
N GLN A 211 15.58 9.10 -10.83
CA GLN A 211 16.33 7.88 -10.51
C GLN A 211 17.85 8.11 -10.67
N PRO A 212 18.66 7.83 -9.63
CA PRO A 212 20.10 8.12 -9.64
C PRO A 212 20.84 7.34 -10.73
N LEU A 213 22.01 7.83 -11.16
CA LEU A 213 22.82 7.22 -12.22
C LEU A 213 23.19 5.76 -11.95
N GLY A 214 23.28 5.38 -10.67
CA GLY A 214 23.47 3.98 -10.27
C GLY A 214 22.41 3.03 -10.87
N SER A 215 21.20 3.54 -11.16
CA SER A 215 20.09 2.77 -11.72
C SER A 215 19.98 2.84 -13.25
N TRP A 216 20.91 3.49 -13.95
CA TRP A 216 20.81 3.66 -15.40
C TRP A 216 21.43 2.49 -16.14
N TYR A 217 20.92 2.20 -17.35
CA TYR A 217 21.62 1.26 -18.24
C TYR A 217 23.01 1.75 -18.58
N ASN A 218 23.97 0.83 -18.63
CA ASN A 218 25.38 1.10 -18.92
C ASN A 218 25.58 2.00 -20.15
N ASP A 219 24.88 1.74 -21.26
CA ASP A 219 25.04 2.56 -22.47
C ASP A 219 24.50 3.99 -22.27
N SER A 220 23.39 4.14 -21.55
CA SER A 220 22.77 5.44 -21.26
C SER A 220 23.62 6.26 -20.29
N ILE A 221 24.13 5.65 -19.21
CA ILE A 221 25.03 6.35 -18.28
C ILE A 221 26.35 6.73 -18.96
N ASN A 222 26.92 5.85 -19.80
CA ASN A 222 28.15 6.15 -20.53
C ASN A 222 27.98 7.32 -21.51
N GLU A 223 26.88 7.35 -22.27
CA GLU A 223 26.58 8.50 -23.16
C GLU A 223 26.35 9.78 -22.34
N PHE A 224 25.58 9.72 -21.26
CA PHE A 224 25.32 10.87 -20.39
C PHE A 224 26.61 11.43 -19.77
N LEU A 225 27.44 10.58 -19.14
CA LEU A 225 28.72 10.97 -18.58
C LEU A 225 29.68 11.51 -19.65
N GLY A 226 29.65 10.96 -20.86
CA GLY A 226 30.40 11.47 -22.00
C GLY A 226 30.06 12.93 -22.31
N ILE A 227 28.77 13.29 -22.29
CA ILE A 227 28.28 14.66 -22.53
C ILE A 227 28.76 15.60 -21.43
N ILE A 228 28.61 15.20 -20.16
CA ILE A 228 28.79 16.12 -19.04
C ILE A 228 30.24 16.22 -18.53
N SER A 229 31.11 15.28 -18.91
CA SER A 229 32.49 15.19 -18.43
C SER A 229 33.31 16.48 -18.62
N LYS A 230 33.07 17.22 -19.71
CA LYS A 230 33.74 18.50 -20.02
C LYS A 230 33.39 19.64 -19.05
N TYR A 231 32.33 19.48 -18.25
CA TYR A 231 31.88 20.48 -17.28
C TYR A 231 32.35 20.21 -15.84
N LYS A 232 33.22 19.21 -15.65
CA LYS A 232 33.77 18.84 -14.33
C LYS A 232 34.33 20.06 -13.60
N GLY A 233 33.88 20.27 -12.37
CA GLY A 233 34.26 21.41 -11.51
C GLY A 233 33.28 22.59 -11.54
N HIS A 234 32.30 22.61 -12.44
CA HIS A 234 31.20 23.59 -12.45
C HIS A 234 29.84 22.93 -12.75
N ILE A 235 29.68 21.67 -12.31
CA ILE A 235 28.46 20.88 -12.46
C ILE A 235 28.17 20.07 -11.21
N ILE A 236 26.89 19.95 -10.85
CA ILE A 236 26.37 18.97 -9.88
C ILE A 236 25.13 18.25 -10.44
N LEU A 237 24.87 17.07 -9.92
CA LEU A 237 23.68 16.28 -10.23
C LEU A 237 22.82 16.11 -8.98
N LEU A 238 21.50 16.25 -9.11
CA LEU A 238 20.52 16.12 -8.04
C LEU A 238 19.52 15.01 -8.37
N ALA A 239 19.36 14.05 -7.46
CA ALA A 239 18.49 12.90 -7.61
C ALA A 239 17.66 12.59 -6.35
N GLY A 240 16.59 11.83 -6.53
CA GLY A 240 15.70 11.30 -5.47
C GLY A 240 15.66 9.77 -5.49
N HIS A 241 14.45 9.20 -5.46
CA HIS A 241 14.11 7.79 -5.66
C HIS A 241 14.51 6.81 -4.55
N THR A 242 15.75 6.90 -4.05
CA THR A 242 16.26 5.93 -3.07
C THR A 242 15.80 6.22 -1.65
N HIS A 243 15.25 7.42 -1.42
CA HIS A 243 14.93 8.00 -0.12
C HIS A 243 16.14 8.16 0.81
N ASP A 244 17.36 7.91 0.34
CA ASP A 244 18.58 7.95 1.15
C ASP A 244 19.33 9.26 0.97
N VAL A 245 20.07 9.68 2.00
CA VAL A 245 20.91 10.87 1.93
C VAL A 245 22.34 10.47 1.60
N ARG A 246 22.72 10.59 0.32
CA ARG A 246 24.02 10.14 -0.17
C ARG A 246 24.74 11.17 -1.04
N THR A 247 26.05 11.01 -1.17
CA THR A 247 26.85 11.71 -2.16
C THR A 247 27.70 10.69 -2.91
N LEU A 248 27.44 10.57 -4.20
CA LEU A 248 28.12 9.68 -5.12
C LEU A 248 29.00 10.53 -6.05
N TYR A 249 30.20 10.05 -6.39
CA TYR A 249 31.05 10.70 -7.38
C TYR A 249 31.14 9.85 -8.65
N TRP A 250 30.90 10.48 -9.80
CA TRP A 250 30.96 9.89 -11.14
C TRP A 250 32.03 10.60 -11.95
N ASN A 251 33.19 9.98 -12.13
CA ASN A 251 34.38 10.62 -12.75
C ASN A 251 34.76 11.97 -12.10
N GLY A 252 34.46 12.14 -10.82
CA GLY A 252 34.69 13.36 -10.04
C GLY A 252 33.58 14.41 -10.13
N ILE A 253 32.46 14.12 -10.78
CA ILE A 253 31.22 14.92 -10.72
C ILE A 253 30.36 14.41 -9.55
N PRO A 254 29.94 15.27 -8.61
CA PRO A 254 29.09 14.84 -7.51
C PRO A 254 27.62 14.70 -7.94
N GLU A 255 27.02 13.58 -7.56
CA GLU A 255 25.59 13.32 -7.54
C GLU A 255 25.10 13.28 -6.09
N TYR A 256 24.13 14.13 -5.78
CA TYR A 256 23.52 14.22 -4.46
C TYR A 256 22.14 13.56 -4.48
N GLN A 257 21.97 12.55 -3.61
CA GLN A 257 20.67 11.98 -3.28
C GLN A 257 20.26 12.60 -1.94
N ASP A 258 19.13 13.29 -1.91
CA ASP A 258 18.77 14.20 -0.83
C ASP A 258 17.63 13.70 0.06
N GLY A 259 17.63 12.39 0.32
CA GLY A 259 16.65 11.76 1.20
C GLY A 259 15.24 11.78 0.63
N ALA A 260 14.24 11.79 1.51
CA ALA A 260 12.84 11.88 1.14
C ALA A 260 12.09 12.78 2.12
N ALA A 261 11.23 13.65 1.60
CA ALA A 261 10.34 14.47 2.42
C ALA A 261 9.34 13.59 3.20
N CYS A 262 8.92 12.46 2.62
CA CYS A 262 8.10 11.47 3.32
C CYS A 262 8.88 10.58 4.31
N GLY A 263 10.22 10.61 4.28
CA GLY A 263 11.06 9.61 4.94
C GLY A 263 10.83 8.22 4.35
N ASP A 264 10.67 7.22 5.21
CA ASP A 264 10.29 5.85 4.84
C ASP A 264 8.76 5.78 4.69
N TRP A 265 8.25 6.38 3.60
CA TRP A 265 6.85 6.33 3.19
C TRP A 265 5.85 6.75 4.28
N TRP A 266 6.17 7.84 5.01
CA TRP A 266 5.34 8.36 6.11
C TRP A 266 5.17 7.41 7.31
N GLN A 267 6.01 6.38 7.45
CA GLN A 267 5.90 5.39 8.53
C GLN A 267 6.68 5.78 9.79
N THR A 268 7.96 6.13 9.64
CA THR A 268 8.91 6.15 10.77
C THR A 268 9.42 7.56 11.15
N GLY A 269 9.19 8.54 10.30
CA GLY A 269 9.74 9.90 10.44
C GLY A 269 11.22 10.02 10.08
N LYS A 270 11.80 8.94 9.52
CA LYS A 270 13.18 8.86 9.08
C LYS A 270 13.24 8.25 7.69
N THR A 271 14.28 8.56 6.95
CA THR A 271 14.66 7.89 5.69
C THR A 271 15.18 6.47 5.96
N PRO A 272 15.29 5.59 4.93
CA PRO A 272 15.80 4.23 5.09
C PRO A 272 17.24 4.16 5.64
N ASP A 273 18.09 5.15 5.35
CA ASP A 273 19.41 5.33 5.97
C ASP A 273 19.38 6.00 7.37
N GLY A 274 18.20 6.18 7.97
CA GLY A 274 18.02 6.59 9.35
C GLY A 274 18.19 8.09 9.62
N LYS A 275 18.33 8.92 8.57
CA LYS A 275 18.28 10.38 8.70
C LYS A 275 16.83 10.81 8.97
N PRO A 276 16.59 11.95 9.63
CA PRO A 276 15.22 12.47 9.77
C PRO A 276 14.62 12.76 8.39
N MET A 277 13.29 12.70 8.28
CA MET A 277 12.60 13.29 7.11
C MET A 277 12.99 14.77 6.95
N GLY A 278 13.08 15.24 5.71
CA GLY A 278 13.57 16.59 5.46
C GLY A 278 13.87 16.87 4.00
N TYR A 279 14.83 17.77 3.80
CA TYR A 279 15.23 18.28 2.50
C TYR A 279 16.67 18.80 2.57
N ALA A 280 17.32 18.97 1.43
CA ALA A 280 18.64 19.58 1.36
C ALA A 280 18.55 21.08 1.09
N ILE A 281 19.47 21.85 1.66
CA ILE A 281 19.69 23.24 1.31
C ILE A 281 21.06 23.38 0.66
N TYR A 282 21.12 24.19 -0.38
CA TYR A 282 22.31 24.43 -1.18
C TYR A 282 22.66 25.90 -1.20
N TYR A 283 23.94 26.20 -1.02
CA TYR A 283 24.50 27.51 -1.29
C TYR A 283 25.72 27.34 -2.20
N ILE A 284 25.59 27.75 -3.45
CA ILE A 284 26.66 27.67 -4.43
C ILE A 284 27.17 29.08 -4.67
N LYS A 285 28.48 29.27 -4.53
CA LYS A 285 29.12 30.58 -4.66
C LYS A 285 30.26 30.52 -5.66
N LYS A 286 30.23 31.43 -6.63
CA LYS A 286 31.36 31.73 -7.51
C LYS A 286 32.40 32.54 -6.74
N LEU A 287 33.65 32.09 -6.82
CA LEU A 287 34.80 32.75 -6.22
C LEU A 287 35.47 33.70 -7.23
N ASP A 288 36.27 34.64 -6.71
CA ASP A 288 36.97 35.65 -7.54
C ASP A 288 37.92 35.04 -8.58
N ASN A 289 38.45 33.84 -8.31
CA ASN A 289 39.29 33.08 -9.25
C ASN A 289 38.49 32.33 -10.33
N GLY A 290 37.16 32.52 -10.39
CA GLY A 290 36.25 31.88 -11.34
C GLY A 290 35.79 30.47 -10.97
N SER A 291 36.34 29.85 -9.93
CA SER A 291 35.89 28.54 -9.42
C SER A 291 34.63 28.66 -8.55
N TYR A 292 34.01 27.52 -8.21
CA TYR A 292 32.78 27.47 -7.42
C TYR A 292 32.99 26.69 -6.12
N CYS A 293 32.43 27.21 -5.03
CA CYS A 293 32.21 26.45 -3.80
C CYS A 293 30.77 25.94 -3.76
N ILE A 294 30.61 24.65 -3.50
CA ILE A 294 29.31 24.00 -3.32
C ILE A 294 29.16 23.68 -1.83
N TYR A 295 28.23 24.35 -1.17
CA TYR A 295 27.86 24.03 0.21
C TYR A 295 26.48 23.38 0.21
N ARG A 296 26.38 22.23 0.87
CA ARG A 296 25.14 21.45 1.01
C ARG A 296 24.92 21.15 2.48
N PHE A 297 23.68 21.23 2.95
CA PHE A 297 23.27 20.76 4.27
C PHE A 297 21.96 19.98 4.17
N TYR A 298 21.93 18.73 4.62
CA TYR A 298 20.67 17.99 4.75
C TYR A 298 19.94 18.42 6.03
N LYS A 299 18.83 19.15 5.89
CA LYS A 299 18.05 19.71 6.98
C LYS A 299 16.90 18.79 7.35
N GLY A 300 16.98 18.21 8.55
CA GLY A 300 15.84 17.51 9.14
C GLY A 300 14.72 18.48 9.45
N PHE A 301 13.50 18.12 9.07
CA PHE A 301 12.30 18.93 9.28
C PHE A 301 12.11 19.23 10.77
N ASN A 302 11.85 20.50 11.09
CA ASN A 302 11.56 20.98 12.45
C ASN A 302 12.67 20.74 13.50
N LEU A 303 13.91 20.50 13.06
CA LEU A 303 15.07 20.42 13.97
C LEU A 303 15.71 21.80 14.18
N SER A 304 15.87 22.20 15.44
CA SER A 304 16.55 23.45 15.83
C SER A 304 18.07 23.32 15.89
N GLU A 305 18.57 22.11 16.15
CA GLU A 305 19.99 21.78 16.25
C GLU A 305 20.22 20.41 15.60
N GLN A 306 21.28 20.28 14.79
CA GLN A 306 21.55 19.04 14.05
C GLN A 306 23.05 18.90 13.74
N ILE A 307 23.59 17.69 13.93
CA ILE A 307 24.96 17.31 13.52
C ILE A 307 24.86 16.22 12.46
N ASN A 308 25.23 16.57 11.23
CA ASN A 308 25.35 15.63 10.12
C ASN A 308 26.79 15.11 10.04
N LEU A 309 26.93 13.79 10.00
CA LEU A 309 28.18 13.14 9.64
C LEU A 309 28.25 13.08 8.11
N VAL A 310 29.32 13.64 7.54
CA VAL A 310 29.62 13.57 6.11
C VAL A 310 30.71 12.53 5.84
N SER A 311 31.71 12.43 6.73
CA SER A 311 32.79 11.43 6.65
C SER A 311 33.41 11.18 8.04
N PRO A 312 33.89 9.96 8.35
CA PRO A 312 33.85 8.75 7.52
C PRO A 312 32.50 8.02 7.60
N GLU A 313 32.05 7.44 6.49
CA GLU A 313 30.77 6.70 6.44
C GLU A 313 30.93 5.21 6.79
N ASP A 314 32.12 4.64 6.62
CA ASP A 314 32.40 3.26 6.98
C ASP A 314 32.45 3.09 8.50
N VAL A 315 31.83 2.02 8.98
CA VAL A 315 31.72 1.74 10.43
C VAL A 315 33.02 1.25 11.05
N VAL A 316 33.94 0.72 10.22
CA VAL A 316 35.27 0.26 10.64
C VAL A 316 36.31 1.34 10.32
N LEU A 317 37.05 1.78 11.34
CA LEU A 317 38.22 2.63 11.17
C LEU A 317 39.50 1.79 11.35
N ASN A 318 40.24 1.61 10.26
CA ASN A 318 41.51 0.89 10.23
C ASN A 318 42.75 1.80 10.21
N GLU A 319 42.53 3.10 10.14
CA GLU A 319 43.55 4.14 10.16
C GLU A 319 42.92 5.48 10.60
N SER A 320 43.74 6.54 10.64
CA SER A 320 43.21 7.89 10.85
C SER A 320 42.39 8.32 9.63
N LYS A 321 41.15 8.79 9.85
CA LYS A 321 40.24 9.21 8.77
C LYS A 321 39.81 10.67 8.93
N PRO A 322 39.60 11.41 7.84
CA PRO A 322 39.01 12.75 7.88
C PRO A 322 37.63 12.72 8.53
N LEU A 323 37.45 13.57 9.54
CA LEU A 323 36.15 13.86 10.15
C LEU A 323 35.58 15.09 9.46
N ILE A 324 34.49 14.90 8.73
CA ILE A 324 33.76 15.99 8.09
C ILE A 324 32.34 15.97 8.63
N LEU A 325 31.90 17.12 9.14
CA LEU A 325 30.57 17.30 9.69
C LEU A 325 29.95 18.57 9.14
N ASP A 326 28.63 18.59 9.08
CA ASP A 326 27.89 19.84 8.97
C ASP A 326 26.99 20.02 10.19
N ILE A 327 26.99 21.22 10.76
CA ILE A 327 26.33 21.52 12.03
C ILE A 327 25.36 22.69 11.85
N TYR A 328 24.10 22.46 12.17
CA TYR A 328 23.07 23.49 12.25
C TYR A 328 22.74 23.78 13.71
N THR A 329 22.65 25.06 14.05
CA THR A 329 22.45 25.56 15.43
C THR A 329 21.27 26.53 15.53
N GLY A 330 20.42 26.58 14.49
CA GLY A 330 19.41 27.62 14.36
C GLY A 330 20.06 29.00 14.32
N ASN A 331 19.73 29.83 15.32
CA ASN A 331 20.26 31.20 15.42
C ASN A 331 21.49 31.31 16.34
N LYS A 332 21.94 30.21 16.97
CA LYS A 332 23.05 30.24 17.92
C LYS A 332 24.39 30.27 17.20
N GLN A 333 25.35 31.01 17.74
CA GLN A 333 26.73 31.01 17.23
C GLN A 333 27.60 29.99 17.95
N ILE A 334 28.41 29.24 17.20
CA ILE A 334 29.37 28.29 17.77
C ILE A 334 30.57 29.05 18.34
N ALA A 335 30.96 28.69 19.56
CA ALA A 335 32.20 29.11 20.23
C ALA A 335 33.33 28.12 19.94
N SER A 336 33.06 26.81 20.04
CA SER A 336 34.00 25.76 19.67
C SER A 336 33.28 24.46 19.32
N VAL A 337 33.93 23.64 18.51
CA VAL A 337 33.52 22.25 18.26
C VAL A 337 34.67 21.35 18.68
N THR A 338 34.38 20.34 19.46
CA THR A 338 35.35 19.34 19.90
C THR A 338 34.83 17.93 19.60
N TYR A 339 35.74 16.96 19.61
CA TYR A 339 35.35 15.56 19.71
C TYR A 339 36.22 14.85 20.74
N LYS A 340 35.68 13.77 21.32
CA LYS A 340 36.46 12.83 22.14
C LYS A 340 36.15 11.40 21.75
N THR A 341 37.13 10.53 21.96
CA THR A 341 36.96 9.07 21.84
C THR A 341 36.73 8.50 23.24
N ASP A 342 35.60 7.83 23.44
CA ASP A 342 35.13 7.30 24.72
C ASP A 342 35.20 8.36 25.85
N ASN A 343 35.91 8.02 26.92
CA ASN A 343 36.18 8.90 28.06
C ASN A 343 37.51 9.65 27.93
N GLY A 344 38.07 9.71 26.72
CA GLY A 344 39.32 10.38 26.41
C GLY A 344 39.22 11.90 26.40
N LYS A 345 40.36 12.55 26.13
CA LYS A 345 40.48 14.01 26.06
C LYS A 345 39.80 14.57 24.80
N GLU A 346 39.16 15.73 24.95
CA GLU A 346 38.62 16.48 23.84
C GLU A 346 39.72 17.03 22.92
N SER A 347 39.47 16.94 21.62
CA SER A 347 40.28 17.48 20.53
C SER A 347 39.45 18.50 19.77
N SER A 348 39.99 19.71 19.60
CA SER A 348 39.30 20.77 18.85
C SER A 348 39.21 20.47 17.36
N LEU A 349 38.11 20.88 16.76
CA LEU A 349 37.84 20.79 15.33
C LEU A 349 37.78 22.18 14.72
N ASN A 350 38.22 22.29 13.47
CA ASN A 350 38.12 23.54 12.72
C ASN A 350 36.72 23.64 12.14
N PHE A 351 36.10 24.80 12.24
CA PHE A 351 34.76 25.05 11.68
C PHE A 351 34.72 26.35 10.89
N THR A 352 33.89 26.39 9.87
CA THR A 352 33.67 27.56 9.01
C THR A 352 32.17 27.83 8.93
N LEU A 353 31.77 29.07 9.19
CA LEU A 353 30.39 29.51 9.05
C LEU A 353 30.03 29.63 7.56
N ILE A 354 28.97 28.95 7.17
CA ILE A 354 28.31 29.13 5.89
C ILE A 354 27.07 30.00 6.13
N ASN A 355 27.04 31.16 5.49
CA ASN A 355 25.97 32.14 5.61
C ASN A 355 25.26 32.25 4.27
N ALA A 356 24.05 31.69 4.19
CA ALA A 356 23.21 31.74 3.01
C ALA A 356 21.89 32.43 3.37
N THR A 357 21.68 33.64 2.86
CA THR A 357 20.48 34.46 3.10
C THR A 357 20.12 34.61 4.59
N LYS A 358 19.12 33.86 5.09
CA LYS A 358 18.65 33.85 6.49
C LYS A 358 18.98 32.54 7.23
N VAL A 359 19.72 31.65 6.60
CA VAL A 359 20.11 30.34 7.15
C VAL A 359 21.61 30.26 7.31
N TYR A 360 22.03 29.73 8.44
CA TYR A 360 23.43 29.61 8.80
C TYR A 360 23.71 28.18 9.28
N TRP A 361 24.79 27.59 8.79
CA TRP A 361 25.31 26.33 9.31
C TRP A 361 26.83 26.36 9.30
N TYR A 362 27.45 25.36 9.90
CA TYR A 362 28.90 25.29 10.05
C TYR A 362 29.41 24.04 9.40
N HIS A 363 30.38 24.21 8.50
CA HIS A 363 31.15 23.12 7.94
C HIS A 363 32.35 22.86 8.84
N VAL A 364 32.53 21.63 9.32
CA VAL A 364 33.54 21.25 10.30
C VAL A 364 34.48 20.21 9.72
N LYS A 365 35.79 20.43 9.91
CA LYS A 365 36.86 19.53 9.46
C LYS A 365 37.80 19.16 10.60
N GLY A 366 38.17 17.90 10.66
CA GLY A 366 39.25 17.38 11.50
C GLY A 366 39.66 15.98 11.08
N ILE A 367 40.28 15.26 12.00
CA ILE A 367 40.77 13.90 11.77
C ILE A 367 40.44 13.07 13.01
N ILE A 368 39.74 11.95 12.84
CA ILE A 368 39.63 10.92 13.88
C ILE A 368 40.94 10.15 13.90
N LYS A 369 41.57 10.07 15.07
CA LYS A 369 42.81 9.30 15.27
C LYS A 369 42.52 8.14 16.23
N PRO A 370 42.25 6.93 15.73
CA PRO A 370 42.15 5.75 16.58
C PRO A 370 43.41 5.62 17.45
N SER A 371 43.24 5.54 18.76
CA SER A 371 44.35 5.39 19.71
C SER A 371 44.88 3.95 19.74
N THR A 372 44.00 2.99 19.41
CA THR A 372 44.28 1.55 19.33
C THR A 372 43.43 0.94 18.21
N PHE A 373 43.78 -0.28 17.80
CA PHE A 373 42.97 -1.12 16.91
C PHE A 373 42.72 -2.45 17.63
N ASP A 374 41.82 -2.43 18.62
CA ASP A 374 41.57 -3.54 19.55
C ASP A 374 40.37 -4.42 19.16
N ASN A 375 39.81 -4.20 17.96
CA ASN A 375 38.63 -4.84 17.40
C ASN A 375 37.34 -4.56 18.19
N LYS A 376 37.26 -3.46 18.95
CA LYS A 376 36.06 -3.07 19.70
C LYS A 376 35.40 -1.81 19.15
N ASN A 377 34.18 -1.59 19.63
CA ASN A 377 33.42 -0.38 19.38
C ASN A 377 33.90 0.75 20.29
N HIS A 378 34.11 1.91 19.71
CA HIS A 378 34.48 3.15 20.38
C HIS A 378 33.48 4.26 20.07
N ASN A 379 33.17 5.07 21.07
CA ASN A 379 32.27 6.20 20.94
C ASN A 379 33.05 7.44 20.50
N ILE A 380 32.68 8.02 19.37
CA ILE A 380 33.14 9.34 18.94
C ILE A 380 32.06 10.34 19.27
N THR A 381 32.23 11.08 20.37
CA THR A 381 31.28 12.10 20.82
C THR A 381 31.73 13.46 20.31
N ILE A 382 30.94 14.02 19.39
CA ILE A 382 31.07 15.40 18.90
C ILE A 382 30.33 16.32 19.87
N ILE A 383 30.98 17.38 20.35
CA ILE A 383 30.41 18.35 21.28
C ILE A 383 30.48 19.74 20.64
N VAL A 384 29.34 20.42 20.62
CA VAL A 384 29.21 21.79 20.10
C VAL A 384 28.95 22.72 21.27
N HIS A 385 29.86 23.66 21.49
CA HIS A 385 29.70 24.71 22.48
C HIS A 385 29.27 26.00 21.80
N CYS A 386 28.14 26.56 22.22
CA CYS A 386 27.60 27.81 21.72
C CYS A 386 28.08 29.00 22.56
N LYS A 387 28.14 30.19 21.96
CA LYS A 387 28.56 31.44 22.63
C LYS A 387 27.59 31.89 23.72
N ASP A 388 26.34 31.45 23.68
CA ASP A 388 25.32 31.71 24.71
C ASP A 388 25.48 30.83 25.97
N GLY A 389 26.52 29.97 26.01
CA GLY A 389 26.79 29.05 27.10
C GLY A 389 26.09 27.69 26.97
N THR A 390 25.21 27.51 25.98
CA THR A 390 24.57 26.21 25.72
C THR A 390 25.50 25.25 24.99
N SER A 391 25.22 23.95 25.09
CA SER A 391 25.93 22.94 24.32
C SER A 391 25.03 21.76 23.97
N PHE A 392 25.34 21.09 22.87
CA PHE A 392 24.69 19.85 22.45
C PHE A 392 25.73 18.93 21.83
N ASN A 393 25.43 17.63 21.77
CA ASN A 393 26.39 16.63 21.30
C ASN A 393 25.72 15.53 20.47
N LYS A 394 26.54 14.80 19.72
CA LYS A 394 26.16 13.58 19.01
C LYS A 394 27.27 12.54 19.16
N THR A 395 26.90 11.34 19.59
CA THR A 395 27.81 10.20 19.66
C THR A 395 27.63 9.31 18.44
N ILE A 396 28.75 8.94 17.81
CA ILE A 396 28.82 8.05 16.65
C ILE A 396 29.74 6.89 17.03
N VAL A 397 29.28 5.67 16.86
CA VAL A 397 30.06 4.47 17.22
C VAL A 397 30.91 4.03 16.03
N TYR A 398 32.18 3.71 16.23
CA TYR A 398 33.00 3.06 15.20
C TYR A 398 33.71 1.84 15.77
N LYS A 399 33.91 0.81 14.95
CA LYS A 399 34.80 -0.30 15.30
C LYS A 399 36.23 0.07 14.94
N PHE A 400 37.15 0.04 15.90
CA PHE A 400 38.57 0.25 15.61
C PHE A 400 39.24 -1.10 15.35
N SER A 401 39.59 -1.36 14.09
CA SER A 401 40.12 -2.66 13.66
C SER A 401 41.08 -2.49 12.51
N LYS A 402 42.22 -3.21 12.52
CA LYS A 402 43.13 -3.26 11.35
C LYS A 402 42.50 -3.98 10.15
N HIS A 403 41.51 -4.84 10.40
CA HIS A 403 40.78 -5.57 9.37
C HIS A 403 39.48 -4.84 9.04
N VAL A 404 39.30 -4.45 7.78
CA VAL A 404 38.12 -3.73 7.29
C VAL A 404 36.90 -4.64 7.17
N ILE A 405 37.12 -5.93 6.89
CA ILE A 405 36.06 -6.93 6.77
C ILE A 405 35.48 -7.22 8.16
N MET A 406 34.16 -7.08 8.28
CA MET A 406 33.41 -7.33 9.50
C MET A 406 32.64 -8.65 9.38
N PRO A 407 32.67 -9.53 10.41
CA PRO A 407 31.87 -10.74 10.41
C PRO A 407 30.37 -10.44 10.41
N ILE A 408 29.59 -11.21 9.64
CA ILE A 408 28.14 -11.00 9.51
C ILE A 408 27.43 -11.04 10.88
N LYS A 409 27.82 -11.95 11.78
CA LYS A 409 27.23 -12.02 13.14
C LYS A 409 27.34 -10.71 13.91
N GLU A 410 28.40 -9.93 13.69
CA GLU A 410 28.59 -8.66 14.38
C GLU A 410 27.69 -7.57 13.79
N ILE A 411 27.26 -7.70 12.53
CA ILE A 411 26.37 -6.75 11.87
C ILE A 411 24.94 -6.99 12.30
N ILE A 412 24.50 -8.25 12.34
CA ILE A 412 23.14 -8.64 12.72
C ILE A 412 22.88 -8.63 14.23
N ASP A 413 23.90 -8.40 15.07
CA ASP A 413 23.73 -8.10 16.49
C ASP A 413 22.86 -6.83 16.68
N ASP A 414 21.85 -6.87 17.56
CA ASP A 414 20.91 -5.75 17.74
C ASP A 414 21.58 -4.43 18.13
N THR A 415 22.61 -4.49 18.98
CA THR A 415 23.30 -3.30 19.46
C THR A 415 24.13 -2.68 18.35
N ASN A 416 24.93 -3.50 17.66
CA ASN A 416 25.74 -3.06 16.54
C ASN A 416 24.89 -2.58 15.38
N PHE A 417 23.85 -3.33 15.01
CA PHE A 417 22.94 -2.95 13.93
C PHE A 417 22.36 -1.55 14.17
N LYS A 418 21.86 -1.27 15.39
CA LYS A 418 21.35 0.05 15.76
C LYS A 418 22.44 1.14 15.71
N ASN A 419 23.64 0.83 16.20
CA ASN A 419 24.77 1.76 16.19
C ASN A 419 25.26 2.09 14.79
N TYR A 420 25.15 1.15 13.86
CA TYR A 420 25.70 1.20 12.51
C TYR A 420 24.66 1.51 11.42
N TYR A 421 23.38 1.58 11.79
CA TYR A 421 22.27 1.84 10.88
C TYR A 421 22.53 3.05 9.98
N GLY A 422 22.31 2.88 8.68
CA GLY A 422 22.51 3.90 7.64
C GLY A 422 23.96 4.13 7.20
N ARG A 423 24.92 3.42 7.79
CA ARG A 423 26.36 3.52 7.45
C ARG A 423 26.86 2.26 6.76
N PHE A 424 28.09 2.31 6.24
CA PHE A 424 28.62 1.26 5.37
C PHE A 424 29.51 0.27 6.11
N VAL A 425 29.45 -0.98 5.69
CA VAL A 425 30.28 -2.09 6.18
C VAL A 425 30.78 -2.93 5.01
N VAL A 426 31.96 -3.52 5.17
CA VAL A 426 32.50 -4.47 4.20
C VAL A 426 32.40 -5.88 4.77
N ILE A 427 31.81 -6.80 4.01
CA ILE A 427 31.73 -8.22 4.32
C ILE A 427 32.53 -9.04 3.31
N ASN A 428 32.90 -10.27 3.71
CA ASN A 428 33.43 -11.28 2.81
C ASN A 428 32.64 -12.56 3.03
N GLY A 429 32.00 -13.07 1.98
CA GLY A 429 31.17 -14.26 2.09
C GLY A 429 30.91 -14.92 0.74
N THR A 430 30.15 -16.01 0.78
CA THR A 430 29.67 -16.71 -0.40
C THR A 430 28.19 -16.39 -0.61
N ILE A 431 27.80 -16.06 -1.83
CA ILE A 431 26.39 -15.93 -2.21
C ILE A 431 25.75 -17.32 -2.17
N ILE A 432 24.82 -17.52 -1.24
CA ILE A 432 24.11 -18.80 -1.04
C ILE A 432 22.71 -18.82 -1.68
N ASN A 433 22.19 -17.65 -2.05
CA ASN A 433 20.92 -17.52 -2.76
C ASN A 433 20.92 -16.26 -3.64
N VAL A 434 20.21 -16.34 -4.78
CA VAL A 434 19.98 -15.26 -5.74
C VAL A 434 18.51 -15.32 -6.14
N ALA A 435 17.79 -14.21 -5.98
CA ALA A 435 16.38 -14.07 -6.35
C ALA A 435 16.13 -12.71 -7.03
N TYR A 436 14.94 -12.55 -7.63
CA TYR A 436 14.50 -11.32 -8.31
C TYR A 436 15.52 -10.80 -9.33
N SER A 437 15.94 -11.66 -10.27
CA SER A 437 16.97 -11.34 -11.27
C SER A 437 18.33 -10.88 -10.71
N GLY A 438 18.66 -11.27 -9.47
CA GLY A 438 19.91 -10.87 -8.82
C GLY A 438 19.78 -9.69 -7.85
N ASN A 439 18.61 -9.08 -7.77
CA ASN A 439 18.36 -7.93 -6.89
C ASN A 439 18.28 -8.30 -5.41
N LEU A 440 18.02 -9.57 -5.09
CA LEU A 440 18.01 -10.06 -3.73
C LEU A 440 19.01 -11.20 -3.58
N LEU A 441 20.05 -10.94 -2.78
CA LEU A 441 21.09 -11.91 -2.48
C LEU A 441 20.96 -12.35 -1.03
N GLN A 442 21.36 -13.58 -0.76
CA GLN A 442 21.68 -14.02 0.60
C GLN A 442 23.15 -14.39 0.62
N ILE A 443 23.92 -13.72 1.48
CA ILE A 443 25.37 -13.91 1.60
C ILE A 443 25.65 -14.55 2.95
N SER A 444 26.52 -15.56 2.96
CA SER A 444 26.93 -16.27 4.17
C SER A 444 28.44 -16.20 4.36
N ASP A 445 28.86 -16.04 5.60
CA ASP A 445 30.23 -16.27 6.06
C ASP A 445 30.23 -17.36 7.15
N ASP A 446 31.40 -17.65 7.74
CA ASP A 446 31.51 -18.66 8.81
C ASP A 446 30.79 -18.28 10.12
N THR A 447 30.20 -17.08 10.19
CA THR A 447 29.58 -16.53 11.39
C THR A 447 28.07 -16.31 11.27
N GLY A 448 27.54 -16.17 10.06
CA GLY A 448 26.12 -15.96 9.85
C GLY A 448 25.72 -15.75 8.39
N GLU A 449 24.49 -15.29 8.22
CA GLU A 449 23.87 -14.99 6.93
C GLU A 449 23.24 -13.59 6.98
N ILE A 450 23.29 -12.87 5.88
CA ILE A 450 22.63 -11.57 5.74
C ILE A 450 22.03 -11.43 4.34
N VAL A 451 20.86 -10.80 4.28
CA VAL A 451 20.21 -10.45 3.01
C VAL A 451 20.87 -9.19 2.46
N VAL A 452 21.06 -9.13 1.14
CA VAL A 452 21.54 -7.93 0.45
C VAL A 452 20.56 -7.56 -0.66
N TRP A 453 20.03 -6.34 -0.60
CA TRP A 453 19.25 -5.71 -1.66
C TRP A 453 20.18 -4.98 -2.64
N ALA A 454 20.19 -5.43 -3.89
CA ALA A 454 20.96 -4.86 -4.98
C ALA A 454 20.09 -4.16 -6.04
N GLY A 455 18.77 -4.10 -5.86
CA GLY A 455 17.84 -3.53 -6.85
C GLY A 455 17.90 -2.00 -7.05
N ASP A 456 18.75 -1.30 -6.30
CA ASP A 456 18.94 0.15 -6.38
C ASP A 456 20.19 0.54 -7.19
N CYS A 457 20.96 -0.44 -7.70
CA CYS A 457 22.07 -0.19 -8.61
C CYS A 457 22.19 -1.28 -9.68
N HIS A 458 22.48 -0.88 -10.91
CA HIS A 458 22.64 -1.82 -12.02
C HIS A 458 23.92 -2.59 -11.74
N HIS A 459 23.80 -3.91 -11.58
CA HIS A 459 24.88 -4.76 -11.09
C HIS A 459 25.22 -5.89 -12.06
N LYS A 460 26.41 -6.46 -11.92
CA LYS A 460 26.82 -7.68 -12.62
C LYS A 460 25.94 -8.87 -12.24
N GLU A 461 25.91 -9.88 -13.11
CA GLU A 461 25.20 -11.13 -12.81
C GLU A 461 25.85 -11.82 -11.60
N PHE A 462 25.08 -12.02 -10.53
CA PHE A 462 25.47 -12.77 -9.34
C PHE A 462 25.02 -14.21 -9.43
N LYS A 463 25.86 -15.16 -8.97
CA LYS A 463 25.58 -16.59 -9.00
C LYS A 463 25.70 -17.21 -7.62
N ILE A 464 24.88 -18.23 -7.38
CA ILE A 464 25.02 -19.08 -6.20
C ILE A 464 26.41 -19.74 -6.25
N GLY A 465 27.18 -19.55 -5.20
CA GLY A 465 28.57 -20.00 -5.06
C GLY A 465 29.61 -18.93 -5.30
N ASP A 466 29.26 -17.76 -5.83
CA ASP A 466 30.20 -16.65 -5.97
C ASP A 466 30.74 -16.22 -4.60
N GLU A 467 32.06 -16.15 -4.50
CA GLU A 467 32.74 -15.58 -3.33
C GLU A 467 32.95 -14.09 -3.56
N VAL A 468 32.40 -13.29 -2.65
CA VAL A 468 32.27 -11.84 -2.81
C VAL A 468 32.83 -11.08 -1.62
N ILE A 469 33.58 -10.01 -1.92
CA ILE A 469 33.81 -8.91 -1.00
C ILE A 469 32.79 -7.83 -1.35
N LEU A 470 31.92 -7.48 -0.41
CA LEU A 470 30.81 -6.55 -0.64
C LEU A 470 30.82 -5.44 0.39
N ARG A 471 30.81 -4.18 -0.08
CA ARG A 471 30.57 -2.98 0.74
C ARG A 471 29.11 -2.59 0.65
N GLY A 472 28.36 -2.76 1.73
CA GLY A 472 26.92 -2.52 1.78
C GLY A 472 26.54 -1.49 2.83
N GLN A 473 25.46 -0.74 2.58
CA GLN A 473 24.86 0.14 3.58
C GLN A 473 23.92 -0.66 4.48
N ILE A 474 24.08 -0.54 5.80
CA ILE A 474 23.24 -1.24 6.77
C ILE A 474 21.85 -0.60 6.83
N THR A 475 20.81 -1.37 6.55
CA THR A 475 19.41 -0.92 6.59
C THR A 475 18.47 -2.06 6.99
N GLN A 476 17.17 -1.79 7.08
CA GLN A 476 16.16 -2.81 7.31
C GLN A 476 14.99 -2.64 6.35
N PHE A 477 14.40 -3.77 5.95
CA PHE A 477 13.15 -3.79 5.22
C PHE A 477 12.14 -4.70 5.92
N LYS A 478 10.98 -4.14 6.32
CA LYS A 478 9.91 -4.86 7.04
C LYS A 478 10.41 -5.66 8.26
N GLY A 479 11.39 -5.13 8.97
CA GLY A 479 11.99 -5.77 10.15
C GLY A 479 13.12 -6.77 9.84
N THR A 480 13.37 -7.09 8.57
CA THR A 480 14.54 -7.88 8.16
C THR A 480 15.76 -6.97 8.11
N LYS A 481 16.83 -7.35 8.81
CA LYS A 481 18.13 -6.68 8.73
C LYS A 481 18.81 -7.06 7.42
N GLU A 482 19.23 -6.07 6.67
CA GLU A 482 19.84 -6.28 5.36
C GLU A 482 20.97 -5.28 5.08
N LEU A 483 21.73 -5.55 4.03
CA LEU A 483 22.62 -4.58 3.41
C LEU A 483 22.01 -4.10 2.10
N LYS A 484 22.24 -2.84 1.76
CA LYS A 484 21.92 -2.28 0.45
C LYS A 484 23.20 -2.12 -0.35
N LEU A 485 23.28 -2.77 -1.51
CA LEU A 485 24.34 -2.51 -2.49
C LEU A 485 24.00 -1.22 -3.23
N VAL A 486 24.91 -0.25 -3.18
CA VAL A 486 24.69 1.10 -3.72
C VAL A 486 25.35 1.28 -5.09
N ARG A 487 26.40 0.51 -5.37
CA ARG A 487 27.17 0.54 -6.62
C ARG A 487 27.63 -0.86 -6.98
N ASP A 488 27.67 -1.17 -8.27
CA ASP A 488 28.27 -2.42 -8.75
C ASP A 488 29.73 -2.60 -8.32
N GLU A 489 30.50 -1.51 -8.31
CA GLU A 489 31.91 -1.48 -7.92
C GLU A 489 32.13 -1.85 -6.46
N ASP A 490 31.12 -1.69 -5.60
CA ASP A 490 31.17 -2.08 -4.19
C ASP A 490 31.04 -3.60 -4.00
N ALA A 491 30.82 -4.39 -5.07
CA ALA A 491 30.80 -5.85 -5.04
C ALA A 491 31.89 -6.45 -5.95
N ILE A 492 32.85 -7.15 -5.34
CA ILE A 492 33.95 -7.82 -6.03
C ILE A 492 33.76 -9.33 -5.92
N ILE A 493 33.42 -9.98 -7.03
CA ILE A 493 33.47 -11.44 -7.16
C ILE A 493 34.93 -11.83 -7.40
N TYR A 494 35.51 -12.61 -6.50
CA TYR A 494 36.93 -12.99 -6.55
C TYR A 494 37.17 -14.49 -6.66
N GLY A 495 36.13 -15.29 -6.43
CA GLY A 495 36.22 -16.74 -6.38
C GLY A 495 34.86 -17.39 -6.60
N TYR A 496 34.89 -18.72 -6.64
CA TYR A 496 33.69 -19.53 -6.72
C TYR A 496 33.86 -20.74 -5.82
N LYS A 497 32.92 -20.89 -4.89
CA LYS A 497 32.81 -22.05 -4.01
C LYS A 497 31.64 -22.89 -4.50
N ASN A 498 31.92 -24.14 -4.86
CA ASN A 498 30.88 -25.08 -5.23
C ASN A 498 30.06 -25.42 -3.98
N ILE A 499 28.98 -24.66 -3.79
CA ILE A 499 28.01 -24.89 -2.74
C ILE A 499 26.83 -25.61 -3.38
N THR A 500 26.47 -26.77 -2.84
CA THR A 500 25.07 -27.16 -2.89
C THR A 500 24.32 -26.05 -2.16
N SER A 501 23.43 -25.31 -2.83
CA SER A 501 22.49 -24.45 -2.12
C SER A 501 21.96 -25.25 -0.95
N LYS A 502 22.00 -24.69 0.26
CA LYS A 502 21.64 -25.42 1.47
C LYS A 502 20.11 -25.51 1.52
N VAL A 503 19.55 -26.24 0.56
CA VAL A 503 18.12 -26.44 0.41
C VAL A 503 17.65 -27.16 1.66
N ILE A 504 16.85 -26.47 2.45
CA ILE A 504 16.30 -27.03 3.67
C ILE A 504 15.13 -27.89 3.26
N LYS A 505 15.38 -29.20 3.15
CA LYS A 505 14.32 -30.16 2.91
C LYS A 505 13.48 -30.32 4.17
N VAL A 506 12.21 -29.93 4.08
CA VAL A 506 11.25 -30.13 5.17
C VAL A 506 10.45 -31.41 4.94
N PRO A 507 10.01 -32.10 5.99
CA PRO A 507 9.28 -33.36 5.85
C PRO A 507 7.87 -33.18 5.29
N ASN A 508 7.26 -32.00 5.46
CA ASN A 508 5.91 -31.65 4.98
C ASN A 508 5.72 -30.12 5.00
N ILE A 509 4.63 -29.65 4.40
CA ILE A 509 4.29 -28.23 4.28
C ILE A 509 3.98 -27.62 5.66
N GLN A 510 3.36 -28.37 6.59
CA GLN A 510 3.09 -27.87 7.96
C GLN A 510 4.36 -27.37 8.66
N THR A 511 5.49 -28.04 8.46
CA THR A 511 6.78 -27.66 9.04
C THR A 511 7.20 -26.23 8.65
N LEU A 512 6.85 -25.78 7.44
CA LEU A 512 7.14 -24.41 6.98
C LEU A 512 6.39 -23.36 7.81
N TYR A 513 5.14 -23.65 8.17
CA TYR A 513 4.32 -22.73 8.96
C TYR A 513 4.72 -22.74 10.44
N ASP A 514 4.97 -23.92 11.00
CA ASP A 514 5.39 -24.05 12.41
C ASP A 514 6.72 -23.35 12.69
N ASN A 515 7.60 -23.30 11.69
CA ASN A 515 8.94 -22.71 11.79
C ASN A 515 9.11 -21.48 10.90
N PHE A 516 8.02 -20.81 10.53
CA PHE A 516 8.04 -19.78 9.50
C PHE A 516 9.07 -18.70 9.80
N THR A 517 9.05 -18.10 11.00
CA THR A 517 10.01 -17.04 11.40
C THR A 517 11.48 -17.46 11.29
N GLN A 518 11.78 -18.76 11.44
CA GLN A 518 13.15 -19.29 11.36
C GLN A 518 13.56 -19.66 9.93
N LEU A 519 12.59 -19.97 9.08
CA LEU A 519 12.76 -20.41 7.70
C LEU A 519 12.48 -19.30 6.68
N GLU A 520 11.88 -18.19 7.10
CA GLU A 520 11.63 -17.01 6.28
C GLU A 520 12.96 -16.53 5.68
N ASN A 521 12.91 -16.21 4.39
CA ASN A 521 14.07 -15.88 3.57
C ASN A 521 15.12 -17.01 3.40
N LYS A 522 14.77 -18.26 3.67
CA LYS A 522 15.61 -19.44 3.36
C LYS A 522 15.06 -20.23 2.18
N TYR A 523 15.95 -20.92 1.49
CA TYR A 523 15.60 -21.81 0.39
C TYR A 523 15.15 -23.17 0.95
N VAL A 524 13.90 -23.54 0.68
CA VAL A 524 13.27 -24.77 1.21
C VAL A 524 12.94 -25.73 0.08
N GLU A 525 12.95 -27.04 0.34
CA GLU A 525 12.37 -28.06 -0.55
C GLU A 525 11.15 -28.68 0.12
N VAL A 526 10.03 -28.67 -0.60
CA VAL A 526 8.80 -29.35 -0.20
C VAL A 526 8.14 -30.00 -1.41
N SER A 527 7.15 -30.85 -1.16
CA SER A 527 6.38 -31.48 -2.23
C SER A 527 4.90 -31.50 -1.89
N GLY A 528 4.05 -31.43 -2.91
CA GLY A 528 2.61 -31.46 -2.76
C GLY A 528 1.91 -31.76 -4.08
N VAL A 529 0.59 -31.88 -4.03
CA VAL A 529 -0.27 -32.00 -5.21
C VAL A 529 -0.88 -30.65 -5.52
N ALA A 530 -0.84 -30.20 -6.78
CA ALA A 530 -1.47 -28.96 -7.21
C ALA A 530 -2.98 -29.01 -6.95
N THR A 531 -3.49 -28.10 -6.12
CA THR A 531 -4.92 -27.99 -5.76
C THR A 531 -5.62 -26.82 -6.42
N ALA A 532 -4.86 -25.80 -6.85
CA ALA A 532 -5.35 -24.65 -7.63
C ALA A 532 -4.24 -24.09 -8.53
N VAL A 533 -4.65 -23.52 -9.66
CA VAL A 533 -3.77 -22.86 -10.66
C VAL A 533 -4.43 -21.55 -11.05
N PHE A 534 -3.78 -20.42 -10.77
CA PHE A 534 -4.25 -19.05 -11.02
C PHE A 534 -3.25 -18.28 -11.90
N GLY A 535 -2.78 -18.93 -12.98
CA GLY A 535 -1.64 -18.45 -13.77
C GLY A 535 -0.33 -18.88 -13.11
N ASP A 536 0.57 -17.93 -12.88
CA ASP A 536 1.88 -18.18 -12.24
C ASP A 536 1.77 -18.37 -10.71
N GLU A 537 0.59 -18.12 -10.14
CA GLU A 537 0.25 -18.48 -8.76
C GLU A 537 -0.34 -19.89 -8.72
N VAL A 538 0.39 -20.84 -8.16
CA VAL A 538 -0.02 -22.25 -8.02
C VAL A 538 -0.11 -22.61 -6.55
N VAL A 539 -1.14 -23.33 -6.14
CA VAL A 539 -1.26 -23.82 -4.76
C VAL A 539 -1.01 -25.32 -4.75
N ILE A 540 -0.09 -25.78 -3.91
CA ILE A 540 0.17 -27.21 -3.69
C ILE A 540 -0.26 -27.60 -2.28
N GLN A 541 -0.70 -28.84 -2.11
CA GLN A 541 -1.11 -29.38 -0.83
C GLN A 541 -0.60 -30.80 -0.64
N ASP A 542 -0.07 -31.07 0.54
CA ASP A 542 0.29 -32.42 1.00
C ASP A 542 -0.76 -32.94 2.00
N THR A 543 -0.47 -34.04 2.69
CA THR A 543 -1.39 -34.60 3.68
C THR A 543 -1.57 -33.75 4.94
N THR A 544 -0.75 -32.70 5.11
CA THR A 544 -0.73 -31.85 6.31
C THR A 544 -1.42 -30.51 6.05
N ARG A 545 -1.03 -29.78 5.00
CA ARG A 545 -1.63 -28.51 4.60
C ARG A 545 -1.18 -28.08 3.20
N GLY A 546 -1.71 -26.98 2.70
CA GLY A 546 -1.27 -26.33 1.46
C GLY A 546 -0.44 -25.08 1.66
N ILE A 547 0.23 -24.67 0.57
CA ILE A 547 1.05 -23.46 0.46
C ILE A 547 1.02 -22.94 -0.98
N GLN A 548 1.12 -21.62 -1.13
CA GLN A 548 1.23 -20.96 -2.44
C GLN A 548 2.66 -21.06 -2.99
N LEU A 549 2.76 -21.19 -4.29
CA LEU A 549 3.97 -21.05 -5.10
C LEU A 549 3.80 -19.82 -5.99
N TRP A 550 4.84 -18.99 -6.05
CA TRP A 550 4.99 -17.95 -7.06
C TRP A 550 5.99 -18.41 -8.11
N LEU A 551 5.51 -18.59 -9.36
CA LEU A 551 6.28 -19.08 -10.49
C LEU A 551 6.62 -17.98 -11.51
N GLY A 552 6.22 -16.73 -11.27
CA GLY A 552 6.38 -15.63 -12.24
C GLY A 552 7.83 -15.22 -12.51
N GLU A 553 8.78 -15.75 -11.74
CA GLU A 553 10.22 -15.53 -11.93
C GLU A 553 10.86 -16.56 -12.87
N ILE A 554 10.16 -17.63 -13.24
CA ILE A 554 10.71 -18.76 -14.00
C ILE A 554 9.90 -19.07 -15.25
N LYS A 555 10.55 -19.72 -16.21
CA LYS A 555 9.84 -20.38 -17.31
C LYS A 555 9.47 -21.77 -16.83
N HIS A 556 8.19 -22.01 -16.62
CA HIS A 556 7.69 -23.30 -16.16
C HIS A 556 6.76 -23.97 -17.19
N PRO A 557 6.67 -25.31 -17.20
CA PRO A 557 5.66 -26.02 -17.99
C PRO A 557 4.24 -25.69 -17.49
N GLU A 558 3.23 -25.97 -18.34
CA GLU A 558 1.83 -25.89 -17.94
C GLU A 558 1.57 -26.76 -16.71
N VAL A 559 1.00 -26.17 -15.66
CA VAL A 559 0.65 -26.86 -14.41
C VAL A 559 -0.83 -27.24 -14.43
N LYS A 560 -1.13 -28.49 -14.09
CA LYS A 560 -2.50 -29.01 -14.01
C LYS A 560 -2.84 -29.36 -12.58
N ILE A 561 -4.11 -29.14 -12.20
CA ILE A 561 -4.62 -29.64 -10.92
C ILE A 561 -4.44 -31.16 -10.86
N GLY A 562 -3.86 -31.64 -9.77
CA GLY A 562 -3.47 -33.04 -9.60
C GLY A 562 -1.99 -33.33 -9.91
N ASP A 563 -1.22 -32.40 -10.46
CA ASP A 563 0.21 -32.60 -10.66
C ASP A 563 0.94 -32.72 -9.32
N LYS A 564 1.84 -33.70 -9.20
CA LYS A 564 2.76 -33.82 -8.06
C LYS A 564 3.96 -32.93 -8.30
N ILE A 565 4.12 -31.93 -7.47
CA ILE A 565 5.17 -30.93 -7.60
C ILE A 565 6.17 -31.11 -6.47
N VAL A 566 7.44 -31.24 -6.83
CA VAL A 566 8.59 -31.02 -5.94
C VAL A 566 9.11 -29.63 -6.28
N VAL A 567 9.17 -28.76 -5.28
CA VAL A 567 9.58 -27.36 -5.48
C VAL A 567 10.70 -27.02 -4.53
N ARG A 568 11.67 -26.25 -5.03
CA ARG A 568 12.65 -25.55 -4.22
C ARG A 568 12.52 -24.05 -4.47
N GLY A 569 12.55 -23.26 -3.40
CA GLY A 569 12.36 -21.82 -3.53
C GLY A 569 12.51 -21.10 -2.20
N LEU A 570 12.49 -19.76 -2.28
CA LEU A 570 12.58 -18.88 -1.13
C LEU A 570 11.24 -18.86 -0.38
N LEU A 571 11.24 -19.22 0.91
CA LEU A 571 10.05 -19.05 1.76
C LEU A 571 9.87 -17.56 2.12
N SER A 572 8.73 -16.97 1.76
CA SER A 572 8.43 -15.55 1.94
C SER A 572 6.92 -15.31 2.20
N LYS A 573 6.53 -14.04 2.36
CA LYS A 573 5.13 -13.61 2.44
C LYS A 573 4.80 -12.56 1.38
N TYR A 574 3.80 -12.85 0.55
CA TYR A 574 3.16 -11.84 -0.29
C TYR A 574 1.90 -11.33 0.37
N LYS A 575 1.87 -10.06 0.79
CA LYS A 575 0.69 -9.44 1.43
C LYS A 575 0.11 -10.31 2.55
N ASN A 576 0.99 -10.82 3.43
CA ASN A 576 0.72 -11.77 4.51
C ASN A 576 0.38 -13.21 4.10
N MET A 577 0.22 -13.54 2.82
CA MET A 577 0.10 -14.91 2.32
C MET A 577 1.46 -15.61 2.32
N PRO A 578 1.65 -16.71 3.08
CA PRO A 578 2.86 -17.52 3.01
C PRO A 578 3.02 -18.16 1.64
N GLU A 579 4.19 -17.99 1.03
CA GLU A 579 4.48 -18.51 -0.30
C GLU A 579 5.93 -18.98 -0.44
N ILE A 580 6.17 -19.80 -1.47
CA ILE A 580 7.49 -20.17 -1.95
C ILE A 580 7.71 -19.50 -3.31
N VAL A 581 8.69 -18.61 -3.38
CA VAL A 581 9.12 -17.96 -4.64
C VAL A 581 10.16 -18.85 -5.31
N VAL A 582 9.82 -19.37 -6.49
CA VAL A 582 10.74 -20.23 -7.26
C VAL A 582 11.58 -19.34 -8.16
N GLY A 583 12.90 -19.32 -7.93
CA GLY A 583 13.82 -18.44 -8.67
C GLY A 583 14.50 -19.06 -9.89
N LEU A 584 14.49 -20.39 -10.03
CA LEU A 584 15.18 -21.09 -11.13
C LEU A 584 14.29 -22.19 -11.74
N ASP A 585 14.28 -22.29 -13.07
CA ASP A 585 13.46 -23.28 -13.80
C ASP A 585 13.69 -24.72 -13.30
N LYS A 586 14.95 -25.08 -12.98
CA LYS A 586 15.33 -26.43 -12.52
C LYS A 586 14.78 -26.80 -11.13
N ASP A 587 14.32 -25.82 -10.38
CA ASP A 587 13.85 -25.97 -9.01
C ASP A 587 12.33 -26.18 -8.91
N PHE A 588 11.66 -26.20 -10.07
CA PHE A 588 10.27 -26.60 -10.21
C PHE A 588 10.16 -27.93 -10.98
N ILE A 589 9.74 -29.00 -10.30
CA ILE A 589 9.72 -30.35 -10.89
C ILE A 589 8.31 -30.93 -10.77
N ILE A 590 7.65 -31.17 -11.92
CA ILE A 590 6.42 -31.98 -11.99
C ILE A 590 6.82 -33.46 -12.10
N ASN A 591 6.49 -34.25 -11.08
CA ASN A 591 6.83 -35.66 -10.94
C ASN A 591 5.57 -36.55 -10.96
N GLY A 592 4.87 -36.51 -12.10
CA GLY A 592 3.65 -37.29 -12.33
C GLY A 592 2.40 -36.66 -11.68
N THR A 593 1.38 -37.49 -11.46
CA THR A 593 0.08 -37.05 -10.94
C THR A 593 -0.24 -37.69 -9.58
N GLY A 594 -1.08 -37.00 -8.82
CA GLY A 594 -1.56 -37.38 -7.49
C GLY A 594 -3.05 -37.13 -7.34
N LYS A 595 -3.64 -37.74 -6.31
CA LYS A 595 -5.03 -37.47 -5.96
C LYS A 595 -5.11 -36.09 -5.31
N VAL A 596 -5.95 -35.22 -5.85
CA VAL A 596 -6.30 -33.94 -5.23
C VAL A 596 -6.96 -34.22 -3.87
N PRO A 597 -6.49 -33.62 -2.76
CA PRO A 597 -7.13 -33.75 -1.46
C PRO A 597 -8.61 -33.37 -1.51
N GLU A 598 -9.45 -34.07 -0.74
CA GLU A 598 -10.85 -33.67 -0.59
C GLU A 598 -10.94 -32.31 0.13
N PRO A 599 -11.84 -31.40 -0.25
CA PRO A 599 -11.99 -30.12 0.44
C PRO A 599 -12.35 -30.32 1.91
N LYS A 600 -11.59 -29.69 2.81
CA LYS A 600 -11.87 -29.72 4.25
C LYS A 600 -13.06 -28.82 4.58
N VAL A 601 -14.10 -29.35 5.21
CA VAL A 601 -15.24 -28.54 5.68
C VAL A 601 -14.80 -27.66 6.85
N ILE A 602 -15.00 -26.35 6.73
CA ILE A 602 -14.67 -25.35 7.76
C ILE A 602 -15.76 -24.28 7.89
N THR A 603 -15.66 -23.45 8.93
CA THR A 603 -16.42 -22.22 9.13
C THR A 603 -15.61 -20.98 8.75
N ILE A 604 -16.24 -19.81 8.70
CA ILE A 604 -15.56 -18.54 8.38
C ILE A 604 -14.42 -18.24 9.36
N ASN A 605 -14.61 -18.51 10.65
CA ASN A 605 -13.59 -18.22 11.67
C ASN A 605 -12.40 -19.17 11.62
N GLU A 606 -12.52 -20.28 10.88
CA GLU A 606 -11.46 -21.28 10.76
C GLU A 606 -10.57 -21.06 9.52
N ILE A 607 -10.81 -20.00 8.74
CA ILE A 607 -9.94 -19.65 7.59
C ILE A 607 -8.48 -19.44 8.01
N PRO A 608 -8.15 -18.71 9.10
CA PRO A 608 -6.76 -18.40 9.47
C PRO A 608 -5.87 -19.63 9.69
N GLU A 609 -6.38 -20.68 10.34
CA GLU A 609 -5.63 -21.92 10.58
C GLU A 609 -5.59 -22.85 9.36
N ASN A 610 -6.38 -22.56 8.32
CA ASN A 610 -6.46 -23.37 7.11
C ASN A 610 -5.84 -22.69 5.88
N ILE A 611 -5.14 -21.56 6.02
CA ILE A 611 -4.47 -20.87 4.90
C ILE A 611 -3.66 -21.84 4.03
N GLY A 612 -3.89 -21.77 2.72
CA GLY A 612 -3.29 -22.62 1.70
C GLY A 612 -4.05 -23.92 1.42
N ASN A 613 -4.97 -24.34 2.30
CA ASN A 613 -5.74 -25.56 2.11
C ASN A 613 -6.89 -25.37 1.12
N LEU A 614 -7.22 -26.45 0.40
CA LEU A 614 -8.51 -26.60 -0.25
C LEU A 614 -9.60 -26.87 0.79
N VAL A 615 -10.59 -25.99 0.86
CA VAL A 615 -11.63 -26.00 1.89
C VAL A 615 -13.02 -25.86 1.27
N THR A 616 -14.05 -26.18 2.06
CA THR A 616 -15.44 -25.88 1.74
C THR A 616 -16.15 -25.23 2.92
N ILE A 617 -16.96 -24.21 2.63
CA ILE A 617 -17.82 -23.53 3.59
C ILE A 617 -19.25 -23.60 3.06
N LYS A 618 -20.19 -23.99 3.92
CA LYS A 618 -21.57 -24.29 3.53
C LYS A 618 -22.57 -23.28 4.06
N ASN A 619 -23.72 -23.18 3.38
CA ASN A 619 -24.90 -22.42 3.78
C ASN A 619 -24.59 -20.94 4.07
N LEU A 620 -23.78 -20.33 3.21
CA LEU A 620 -23.40 -18.92 3.27
C LEU A 620 -24.44 -18.04 2.59
N LYS A 621 -24.88 -16.97 3.25
CA LYS A 621 -25.78 -15.98 2.66
C LYS A 621 -24.98 -14.93 1.89
N VAL A 622 -25.36 -14.65 0.65
CA VAL A 622 -24.80 -13.56 -0.16
C VAL A 622 -25.30 -12.21 0.35
N ILE A 623 -24.36 -11.37 0.79
CA ILE A 623 -24.62 -10.01 1.31
C ILE A 623 -24.45 -8.97 0.21
N SER A 624 -23.40 -9.09 -0.60
CA SER A 624 -23.18 -8.26 -1.77
C SER A 624 -22.35 -9.01 -2.82
N VAL A 625 -22.44 -8.56 -4.08
CA VAL A 625 -21.69 -9.13 -5.20
C VAL A 625 -21.28 -8.01 -6.17
N ASP A 626 -20.01 -8.02 -6.58
CA ASP A 626 -19.46 -7.15 -7.63
C ASP A 626 -18.84 -8.00 -8.75
N ASP A 627 -18.11 -7.41 -9.70
CA ASP A 627 -17.54 -8.14 -10.85
C ASP A 627 -16.38 -9.08 -10.48
N TYR A 628 -15.85 -8.96 -9.26
CA TYR A 628 -14.62 -9.62 -8.82
C TYR A 628 -14.81 -10.49 -7.57
N LYS A 629 -15.80 -10.21 -6.72
CA LYS A 629 -15.97 -10.89 -5.43
C LYS A 629 -17.42 -10.94 -4.93
N ILE A 630 -17.64 -11.81 -3.96
CA ILE A 630 -18.88 -11.96 -3.21
C ILE A 630 -18.58 -11.71 -1.73
N ILE A 631 -19.37 -10.86 -1.05
CA ILE A 631 -19.36 -10.78 0.42
C ILE A 631 -20.43 -11.71 0.95
N VAL A 632 -20.05 -12.59 1.87
CA VAL A 632 -20.92 -13.65 2.40
C VAL A 632 -20.96 -13.66 3.91
N SER A 633 -22.01 -14.26 4.48
CA SER A 633 -22.16 -14.44 5.93
C SER A 633 -22.68 -15.82 6.30
N ASP A 634 -22.19 -16.38 7.40
CA ASP A 634 -22.76 -17.57 8.06
C ASP A 634 -23.85 -17.20 9.10
N GLY A 635 -24.21 -15.92 9.19
CA GLY A 635 -25.14 -15.36 10.19
C GLY A 635 -24.46 -14.77 11.43
N LYS A 636 -23.17 -15.07 11.67
CA LYS A 636 -22.37 -14.52 12.79
C LYS A 636 -21.15 -13.74 12.30
N ASN A 637 -20.48 -14.27 11.29
CA ASN A 637 -19.25 -13.74 10.73
C ASN A 637 -19.47 -13.39 9.25
N THR A 638 -18.55 -12.61 8.69
CA THR A 638 -18.52 -12.28 7.26
C THR A 638 -17.13 -12.56 6.68
N THR A 639 -17.09 -12.94 5.41
CA THR A 639 -15.84 -13.11 4.66
C THR A 639 -16.05 -12.77 3.19
N VAL A 640 -14.96 -12.81 2.42
CA VAL A 640 -14.91 -12.52 1.00
C VAL A 640 -14.69 -13.82 0.22
N ILE A 641 -15.44 -14.01 -0.86
CA ILE A 641 -15.17 -15.01 -1.89
C ILE A 641 -14.54 -14.27 -3.08
N TYR A 642 -13.22 -14.38 -3.26
CA TYR A 642 -12.48 -13.61 -4.26
C TYR A 642 -12.37 -14.37 -5.58
N CYS A 643 -13.19 -13.99 -6.57
CA CYS A 643 -13.40 -14.72 -7.81
C CYS A 643 -12.45 -14.33 -8.94
N LYS A 644 -11.83 -13.13 -8.86
CA LYS A 644 -10.97 -12.59 -9.92
C LYS A 644 -9.74 -13.46 -10.21
N LYS A 645 -9.14 -14.12 -9.20
CA LYS A 645 -7.99 -15.02 -9.38
C LYS A 645 -8.27 -16.15 -10.38
N ALA A 646 -9.49 -16.67 -10.39
CA ALA A 646 -9.94 -17.70 -11.34
C ALA A 646 -10.64 -17.12 -12.58
N ASN A 647 -10.57 -15.80 -12.79
CA ASN A 647 -11.28 -15.09 -13.86
C ASN A 647 -12.80 -15.39 -13.89
N ILE A 648 -13.41 -15.53 -12.72
CA ILE A 648 -14.85 -15.78 -12.56
C ILE A 648 -15.57 -14.45 -12.31
N ASN A 649 -16.63 -14.18 -13.07
CA ASN A 649 -17.55 -13.07 -12.79
C ASN A 649 -18.73 -13.57 -11.92
N PRO A 650 -18.77 -13.26 -10.61
CA PRO A 650 -19.77 -13.84 -9.72
C PRO A 650 -21.18 -13.28 -9.89
N LYS A 651 -21.36 -12.11 -10.51
CA LYS A 651 -22.71 -11.59 -10.84
C LYS A 651 -23.49 -12.48 -11.79
N THR A 652 -22.79 -13.33 -12.55
CA THR A 652 -23.40 -14.29 -13.46
C THR A 652 -23.88 -15.57 -12.75
N ILE A 653 -23.48 -15.77 -11.49
CA ILE A 653 -23.70 -16.99 -10.72
C ILE A 653 -24.72 -16.75 -9.60
N VAL A 654 -24.55 -15.67 -8.84
CA VAL A 654 -25.29 -15.40 -7.60
C VAL A 654 -25.96 -14.03 -7.60
N LYS A 655 -26.97 -13.89 -6.75
CA LYS A 655 -27.65 -12.63 -6.43
C LYS A 655 -27.61 -12.39 -4.93
N VAL A 656 -27.75 -11.12 -4.54
CA VAL A 656 -27.88 -10.75 -3.13
C VAL A 656 -29.08 -11.48 -2.52
N GLY A 657 -28.85 -12.16 -1.39
CA GLY A 657 -29.84 -12.97 -0.69
C GLY A 657 -29.74 -14.47 -0.97
N ASP A 658 -29.05 -14.91 -2.02
CA ASP A 658 -28.84 -16.34 -2.29
C ASP A 658 -28.11 -17.02 -1.13
N LYS A 659 -28.42 -18.30 -0.93
CA LYS A 659 -27.62 -19.18 -0.08
C LYS A 659 -26.70 -20.01 -0.95
N ILE A 660 -25.43 -20.10 -0.59
CA ILE A 660 -24.41 -20.79 -1.38
C ILE A 660 -23.54 -21.70 -0.53
N ASP A 661 -23.07 -22.78 -1.13
CA ASP A 661 -21.90 -23.54 -0.67
C ASP A 661 -20.72 -23.15 -1.57
N VAL A 662 -19.54 -22.97 -0.97
CA VAL A 662 -18.32 -22.57 -1.70
C VAL A 662 -17.19 -23.55 -1.42
N ILE A 663 -16.47 -23.96 -2.45
CA ILE A 663 -15.19 -24.65 -2.40
C ILE A 663 -14.10 -23.66 -2.85
N GLY A 664 -12.92 -23.70 -2.26
CA GLY A 664 -11.81 -22.85 -2.71
C GLY A 664 -10.58 -22.96 -1.83
N ILE A 665 -9.56 -22.19 -2.17
CA ILE A 665 -8.35 -22.07 -1.35
C ILE A 665 -8.60 -21.05 -0.24
N ALA A 666 -8.34 -21.44 1.00
CA ALA A 666 -8.30 -20.51 2.12
C ALA A 666 -7.09 -19.57 1.99
N TYR A 667 -7.35 -18.27 2.01
CA TYR A 667 -6.40 -17.24 1.59
C TYR A 667 -6.39 -16.05 2.55
N ILE A 668 -5.27 -15.33 2.59
CA ILE A 668 -5.14 -14.05 3.28
C ILE A 668 -4.54 -13.02 2.34
N TYR A 669 -5.21 -11.87 2.20
CA TYR A 669 -4.68 -10.71 1.50
C TYR A 669 -4.67 -9.52 2.45
N GLU A 670 -3.47 -9.05 2.79
CA GLU A 670 -3.23 -8.05 3.83
C GLU A 670 -3.83 -8.50 5.16
N SER A 671 -4.94 -7.93 5.60
CA SER A 671 -5.64 -8.31 6.85
C SER A 671 -6.95 -9.06 6.62
N ILE A 672 -7.29 -9.37 5.37
CA ILE A 672 -8.57 -9.96 4.99
C ILE A 672 -8.39 -11.46 4.75
N TYR A 673 -9.13 -12.26 5.52
CA TYR A 673 -9.28 -13.69 5.29
C TYR A 673 -10.38 -13.95 4.27
N GLU A 674 -10.06 -14.69 3.22
CA GLU A 674 -10.94 -14.91 2.06
C GLU A 674 -10.85 -16.34 1.51
N ILE A 675 -11.79 -16.70 0.65
CA ILE A 675 -11.79 -17.97 -0.09
C ILE A 675 -11.67 -17.68 -1.59
N CYS A 676 -10.71 -18.33 -2.25
CA CYS A 676 -10.50 -18.23 -3.70
C CYS A 676 -11.04 -19.48 -4.41
N PRO A 677 -12.23 -19.43 -5.04
CA PRO A 677 -12.73 -20.53 -5.85
C PRO A 677 -11.84 -20.76 -7.07
N ARG A 678 -11.77 -22.00 -7.55
CA ARG A 678 -10.93 -22.40 -8.70
C ARG A 678 -11.74 -22.42 -9.98
N PHE A 679 -13.03 -22.71 -9.86
CA PHE A 679 -13.97 -22.83 -10.97
C PHE A 679 -15.33 -22.23 -10.63
N THR A 680 -16.13 -21.88 -11.65
CA THR A 680 -17.53 -21.51 -11.47
C THR A 680 -18.32 -22.56 -10.68
N SER A 681 -18.04 -23.84 -10.92
CA SER A 681 -18.68 -24.97 -10.22
C SER A 681 -18.31 -25.09 -8.75
N ASP A 682 -17.26 -24.40 -8.28
CA ASP A 682 -16.92 -24.36 -6.87
C ASP A 682 -17.91 -23.46 -6.08
N ILE A 683 -18.79 -22.69 -6.75
CA ILE A 683 -19.87 -21.92 -6.13
C ILE A 683 -21.21 -22.58 -6.46
N THR A 684 -21.85 -23.16 -5.45
CA THR A 684 -23.15 -23.85 -5.59
C THR A 684 -24.26 -23.01 -4.97
N VAL A 685 -25.21 -22.55 -5.77
CA VAL A 685 -26.44 -21.90 -5.27
C VAL A 685 -27.40 -22.95 -4.74
N LEU A 686 -27.80 -22.82 -3.48
CA LEU A 686 -28.81 -23.65 -2.85
C LEU A 686 -30.21 -23.13 -3.24
N GLU A 687 -31.13 -24.02 -3.60
CA GLU A 687 -32.49 -23.63 -3.98
C GLU A 687 -33.20 -22.83 -2.87
N ASN A 688 -33.57 -21.60 -3.17
CA ASN A 688 -34.38 -20.74 -2.30
C ASN A 688 -35.86 -21.17 -2.40
N ASN A 689 -36.35 -21.94 -1.42
CA ASN A 689 -37.74 -22.44 -1.35
C ASN A 689 -38.78 -21.39 -0.87
N GLU A 690 -38.58 -20.10 -1.13
CA GLU A 690 -39.61 -19.09 -0.82
C GLU A 690 -40.73 -19.11 -1.87
N GLY A 691 -41.99 -19.25 -1.43
CA GLY A 691 -43.16 -19.28 -2.32
C GLY A 691 -43.60 -20.66 -2.82
N ILE A 692 -43.03 -21.75 -2.28
CA ILE A 692 -43.46 -23.14 -2.56
C ILE A 692 -44.15 -23.71 -1.32
N VAL A 693 -45.41 -24.12 -1.43
CA VAL A 693 -46.18 -24.76 -0.36
C VAL A 693 -46.66 -26.13 -0.81
N TYR A 694 -46.29 -27.17 -0.07
CA TYR A 694 -46.72 -28.54 -0.34
C TYR A 694 -48.11 -28.80 0.24
N LEU A 695 -49.09 -29.01 -0.63
CA LEU A 695 -50.45 -29.35 -0.24
C LEU A 695 -50.60 -30.88 -0.22
N LYS A 696 -51.03 -31.42 0.91
CA LYS A 696 -51.29 -32.86 1.06
C LYS A 696 -52.70 -33.19 0.56
N ARG A 697 -52.91 -34.45 0.16
CA ARG A 697 -54.27 -34.98 -0.01
C ARG A 697 -55.10 -34.75 1.26
N GLY A 698 -56.29 -34.20 1.13
CA GLY A 698 -57.16 -33.81 2.24
C GLY A 698 -57.24 -32.30 2.44
N TRP A 699 -57.66 -31.87 3.63
CA TRP A 699 -57.78 -30.46 4.00
C TRP A 699 -56.44 -29.89 4.46
N ASN A 700 -56.07 -28.73 3.93
CA ASN A 700 -54.87 -27.99 4.28
C ASN A 700 -55.28 -26.60 4.79
N ALA A 701 -54.93 -26.26 6.03
CA ALA A 701 -55.15 -24.94 6.60
C ALA A 701 -53.96 -24.04 6.24
N ILE A 702 -54.19 -22.99 5.46
CA ILE A 702 -53.11 -22.11 4.98
C ILE A 702 -53.51 -20.64 4.97
N SER A 703 -52.53 -19.74 4.99
CA SER A 703 -52.68 -18.33 4.64
C SER A 703 -51.63 -17.91 3.60
N ILE A 704 -51.74 -16.68 3.08
CA ILE A 704 -50.68 -16.08 2.25
C ILE A 704 -50.11 -14.83 2.92
N PRO A 705 -48.77 -14.70 3.04
CA PRO A 705 -48.15 -13.60 3.78
C PRO A 705 -48.18 -12.27 3.02
N HIS A 706 -48.16 -12.31 1.69
CA HIS A 706 -48.19 -11.13 0.83
C HIS A 706 -49.10 -11.35 -0.37
N ASN A 707 -49.49 -10.25 -1.03
CA ASN A 707 -50.23 -10.35 -2.28
C ASN A 707 -49.32 -11.02 -3.32
N GLY A 708 -49.82 -12.10 -3.91
CA GLY A 708 -49.09 -12.89 -4.89
C GLY A 708 -50.03 -13.62 -5.82
N ASN A 709 -49.54 -13.93 -7.01
CA ASN A 709 -50.23 -14.80 -7.95
C ASN A 709 -50.01 -16.25 -7.49
N VAL A 710 -51.12 -16.92 -7.19
CA VAL A 710 -51.12 -18.33 -6.78
C VAL A 710 -51.36 -19.20 -8.01
N SER A 711 -50.53 -20.22 -8.17
CA SER A 711 -50.70 -21.29 -9.14
C SER A 711 -50.46 -22.62 -8.47
N TYR A 712 -50.92 -23.70 -9.10
CA TYR A 712 -50.75 -25.06 -8.60
C TYR A 712 -50.06 -25.87 -9.69
N GLU A 713 -49.12 -26.71 -9.30
CA GLU A 713 -48.44 -27.64 -10.20
C GLU A 713 -49.45 -28.57 -10.88
N ASP A 714 -50.42 -29.07 -10.11
CA ASP A 714 -51.63 -29.69 -10.62
C ASP A 714 -52.89 -28.96 -10.12
N PRO A 715 -53.51 -28.10 -10.95
CA PRO A 715 -54.74 -27.39 -10.58
C PRO A 715 -55.95 -28.31 -10.36
N ASN A 716 -56.00 -29.46 -11.03
CA ASN A 716 -57.12 -30.41 -10.89
C ASN A 716 -57.05 -31.18 -9.55
N ALA A 717 -55.93 -31.09 -8.84
CA ALA A 717 -55.79 -31.62 -7.50
C ALA A 717 -56.59 -30.80 -6.48
N VAL A 718 -56.81 -29.50 -6.72
CA VAL A 718 -57.51 -28.57 -5.82
C VAL A 718 -59.00 -28.56 -6.14
N ILE A 719 -59.82 -29.07 -5.22
CA ILE A 719 -61.26 -29.21 -5.44
C ILE A 719 -62.06 -28.01 -4.95
N THR A 720 -61.72 -27.51 -3.76
CA THR A 720 -62.42 -26.36 -3.17
C THR A 720 -61.51 -25.61 -2.20
N ILE A 721 -61.74 -24.31 -2.13
CA ILE A 721 -61.08 -23.40 -1.20
C ILE A 721 -62.17 -22.65 -0.46
N ILE A 722 -62.15 -22.76 0.86
CA ILE A 722 -63.14 -22.12 1.73
C ILE A 722 -62.46 -21.25 2.78
N THR A 723 -63.13 -20.17 3.18
CA THR A 723 -62.75 -19.32 4.31
C THR A 723 -63.98 -19.06 5.18
N TYR A 724 -63.78 -18.59 6.41
CA TYR A 724 -64.87 -18.37 7.35
C TYR A 724 -64.87 -16.95 7.87
N TYR A 725 -66.02 -16.28 7.79
CA TYR A 725 -66.32 -15.00 8.43
C TYR A 725 -67.83 -14.73 8.35
N ASN A 726 -68.34 -13.78 9.14
CA ASN A 726 -69.75 -13.43 9.22
C ASN A 726 -70.66 -14.64 9.55
N ASN A 727 -70.17 -15.51 10.43
CA ASN A 727 -70.84 -16.75 10.86
C ASN A 727 -71.26 -17.70 9.73
N THR A 728 -70.53 -17.69 8.61
CA THR A 728 -70.78 -18.62 7.50
C THR A 728 -69.48 -18.95 6.74
N TRP A 729 -69.50 -20.07 6.04
CA TRP A 729 -68.42 -20.49 5.13
C TRP A 729 -68.60 -19.84 3.76
N HIS A 730 -67.50 -19.37 3.19
CA HIS A 730 -67.44 -18.77 1.86
C HIS A 730 -66.51 -19.57 0.97
N GLN A 731 -67.00 -20.02 -0.18
CA GLN A 731 -66.16 -20.59 -1.21
C GLN A 731 -65.47 -19.48 -2.02
N VAL A 732 -64.17 -19.61 -2.25
CA VAL A 732 -63.36 -18.59 -2.92
C VAL A 732 -62.45 -19.21 -3.98
N THR A 733 -62.02 -18.39 -4.93
CA THR A 733 -61.06 -18.80 -5.98
C THR A 733 -59.77 -17.98 -5.96
N LYS A 734 -59.71 -16.92 -5.15
CA LYS A 734 -58.54 -16.05 -4.99
C LYS A 734 -58.19 -15.89 -3.53
N LEU A 735 -56.94 -16.15 -3.19
CA LEU A 735 -56.41 -15.94 -1.85
C LEU A 735 -55.98 -14.48 -1.69
N LYS A 736 -56.22 -13.93 -0.51
CA LYS A 736 -55.89 -12.57 -0.10
C LYS A 736 -55.13 -12.60 1.21
N THR A 737 -54.23 -11.65 1.41
CA THR A 737 -53.53 -11.45 2.69
C THR A 737 -54.52 -11.18 3.81
N LEU A 738 -54.14 -11.50 5.05
CA LEU A 738 -54.97 -11.38 6.26
C LEU A 738 -56.13 -12.38 6.35
N TYR A 739 -56.28 -13.26 5.35
CA TYR A 739 -57.23 -14.37 5.38
C TYR A 739 -56.53 -15.71 5.61
N GLY A 740 -57.20 -16.56 6.38
CA GLY A 740 -56.90 -17.98 6.44
C GLY A 740 -57.89 -18.76 5.57
N TYR A 741 -57.45 -19.91 5.07
CA TYR A 741 -58.16 -20.73 4.11
C TYR A 741 -58.03 -22.20 4.47
N PHE A 742 -59.08 -22.97 4.18
CA PHE A 742 -59.00 -24.42 4.06
C PHE A 742 -59.07 -24.81 2.59
N ILE A 743 -58.03 -25.50 2.12
CA ILE A 743 -57.94 -26.02 0.75
C ILE A 743 -58.08 -27.53 0.79
N TYR A 744 -59.11 -28.05 0.13
CA TYR A 744 -59.27 -29.49 -0.05
C TYR A 744 -58.62 -29.95 -1.35
N CYS A 745 -57.67 -30.87 -1.23
CA CYS A 745 -57.02 -31.50 -2.37
C CYS A 745 -57.38 -32.99 -2.48
N ASN A 746 -57.77 -33.47 -3.66
CA ASN A 746 -58.07 -34.89 -3.90
C ASN A 746 -56.80 -35.77 -3.96
N LYS A 747 -55.64 -35.16 -4.23
CA LYS A 747 -54.28 -35.73 -4.17
C LYS A 747 -53.28 -34.63 -3.79
N SER A 748 -52.06 -35.00 -3.41
CA SER A 748 -51.03 -34.02 -3.08
C SER A 748 -50.59 -33.24 -4.32
N THR A 749 -50.29 -31.95 -4.16
CA THR A 749 -49.85 -31.03 -5.22
C THR A 749 -48.97 -29.94 -4.62
N ILE A 750 -48.25 -29.20 -5.46
CA ILE A 750 -47.46 -28.04 -5.03
C ILE A 750 -48.22 -26.76 -5.38
N MET A 751 -48.33 -25.86 -4.41
CA MET A 751 -48.81 -24.50 -4.61
C MET A 751 -47.60 -23.56 -4.75
N HIS A 752 -47.52 -22.90 -5.90
CA HIS A 752 -46.53 -21.88 -6.19
C HIS A 752 -47.14 -20.49 -5.98
N ILE A 753 -46.44 -19.64 -5.24
CA ILE A 753 -46.82 -18.28 -4.94
C ILE A 753 -45.75 -17.36 -5.51
N ILE A 754 -46.12 -16.60 -6.54
CA ILE A 754 -45.28 -15.56 -7.11
C ILE A 754 -45.69 -14.24 -6.47
N PHE A 755 -44.93 -13.80 -5.48
CA PHE A 755 -45.18 -12.53 -4.80
C PHE A 755 -45.01 -11.36 -5.76
N VAL A 756 -45.93 -10.39 -5.68
CA VAL A 756 -45.83 -9.17 -6.49
C VAL A 756 -44.68 -8.34 -5.93
N ASN A 757 -43.58 -8.24 -6.69
CA ASN A 757 -42.44 -7.42 -6.32
C ASN A 757 -42.77 -5.95 -6.55
N ILE A 758 -42.76 -5.12 -5.50
CA ILE A 758 -43.15 -3.72 -5.61
C ILE A 758 -41.95 -2.83 -5.27
N SER A 759 -41.60 -1.95 -6.19
CA SER A 759 -40.51 -0.97 -6.08
C SER A 759 -40.84 0.28 -5.24
N ASN A 760 -42.07 0.42 -4.72
CA ASN A 760 -42.56 1.59 -3.98
C ASN A 760 -43.32 1.19 -2.70
N PRO A 761 -43.30 2.01 -1.62
CA PRO A 761 -44.08 1.75 -0.42
C PRO A 761 -45.59 1.70 -0.73
N ILE A 762 -46.24 0.57 -0.45
CA ILE A 762 -47.70 0.43 -0.52
C ILE A 762 -48.26 0.51 0.90
N ALA A 763 -49.43 1.14 1.05
CA ALA A 763 -50.21 1.05 2.28
C ALA A 763 -50.43 -0.42 2.70
N PRO A 764 -50.34 -0.75 3.99
CA PRO A 764 -50.55 -2.12 4.46
C PRO A 764 -51.93 -2.63 4.04
N PRO A 765 -52.06 -3.92 3.68
CA PRO A 765 -53.35 -4.50 3.33
C PRO A 765 -54.30 -4.39 4.51
N LYS A 766 -55.59 -4.19 4.22
CA LYS A 766 -56.64 -4.07 5.25
C LYS A 766 -57.76 -5.05 4.98
N ARG A 767 -58.38 -5.55 6.06
CA ARG A 767 -59.46 -6.52 5.99
C ARG A 767 -60.52 -6.27 7.08
N PRO A 768 -61.81 -6.19 6.72
CA PRO A 768 -62.89 -6.17 7.70
C PRO A 768 -62.96 -7.45 8.53
N ILE A 769 -63.20 -7.29 9.84
CA ILE A 769 -63.51 -8.34 10.81
C ILE A 769 -64.96 -8.21 11.24
N THR A 770 -65.67 -9.33 11.22
CA THR A 770 -67.09 -9.41 11.62
C THR A 770 -67.24 -9.98 13.02
N LYS A 771 -68.37 -9.71 13.67
CA LYS A 771 -68.72 -10.31 14.96
C LYS A 771 -68.84 -11.84 14.83
N GLY A 772 -68.20 -12.57 15.74
CA GLY A 772 -68.09 -14.02 15.72
C GLY A 772 -66.68 -14.49 15.29
N TRP A 773 -66.59 -15.73 14.81
CA TRP A 773 -65.33 -16.33 14.36
C TRP A 773 -64.94 -15.85 12.96
N ASN A 774 -63.64 -15.60 12.77
CA ASN A 774 -63.03 -15.21 11.50
C ASN A 774 -61.77 -16.06 11.30
N LEU A 775 -61.63 -16.67 10.13
CA LEU A 775 -60.42 -17.39 9.76
C LEU A 775 -59.41 -16.40 9.17
N VAL A 776 -58.27 -16.21 9.84
CA VAL A 776 -57.28 -15.15 9.57
C VAL A 776 -55.90 -15.71 9.29
N GLY A 777 -55.05 -14.88 8.70
CA GLY A 777 -53.63 -15.13 8.50
C GLY A 777 -52.84 -13.83 8.69
N VAL A 778 -51.51 -13.89 8.60
CA VAL A 778 -50.65 -12.71 8.86
C VAL A 778 -50.04 -12.12 7.61
N ASN A 779 -49.60 -10.87 7.73
CA ASN A 779 -48.83 -10.16 6.72
C ASN A 779 -47.58 -9.54 7.38
N PRO A 780 -46.40 -10.17 7.27
CA PRO A 780 -45.18 -9.75 7.95
C PRO A 780 -44.52 -8.53 7.28
N ALA A 781 -43.70 -7.77 8.01
CA ALA A 781 -42.77 -6.78 7.45
C ALA A 781 -41.39 -7.42 7.19
N LYS A 782 -40.48 -6.70 6.52
CA LYS A 782 -39.10 -7.15 6.22
C LYS A 782 -38.33 -7.64 7.46
N ASN A 783 -38.60 -7.07 8.63
CA ASN A 783 -37.91 -7.38 9.88
C ASN A 783 -38.61 -8.46 10.72
N ASP A 784 -39.79 -8.95 10.30
CA ASP A 784 -40.55 -9.99 11.00
C ASP A 784 -40.11 -11.40 10.54
N VAL A 785 -38.80 -11.65 10.58
CA VAL A 785 -38.14 -12.86 10.02
C VAL A 785 -38.69 -14.16 10.63
N ASP A 786 -39.15 -14.11 11.88
CA ASP A 786 -39.67 -15.27 12.64
C ASP A 786 -41.20 -15.23 12.84
N GLY A 787 -41.93 -14.39 12.09
CA GLY A 787 -43.37 -14.20 12.23
C GLY A 787 -43.79 -12.93 12.96
N VAL A 788 -45.10 -12.65 12.94
CA VAL A 788 -45.70 -11.41 13.46
C VAL A 788 -46.15 -11.62 14.90
N LEU A 789 -45.71 -10.75 15.81
CA LEU A 789 -46.18 -10.77 17.20
C LEU A 789 -47.71 -10.60 17.26
N LEU A 790 -48.40 -11.53 17.93
CA LEU A 790 -49.86 -11.56 18.07
C LEU A 790 -50.38 -10.24 18.63
N LYS A 791 -49.75 -9.73 19.70
CA LYS A 791 -50.09 -8.43 20.28
C LYS A 791 -50.08 -7.31 19.26
N SER A 792 -49.14 -7.33 18.30
CA SER A 792 -49.03 -6.32 17.25
C SER A 792 -50.02 -6.53 16.13
N PHE A 793 -50.39 -7.78 15.84
CA PHE A 793 -51.36 -8.14 14.81
C PHE A 793 -52.79 -7.67 15.17
N VAL A 794 -53.16 -7.73 16.44
CA VAL A 794 -54.52 -7.40 16.92
C VAL A 794 -54.71 -5.95 17.37
N ILE A 795 -53.65 -5.13 17.43
CA ILE A 795 -53.75 -3.69 17.79
C ILE A 795 -54.92 -2.98 17.08
N PRO A 796 -55.14 -3.13 15.76
CA PRO A 796 -56.21 -2.41 15.06
C PRO A 796 -57.64 -2.76 15.52
N ILE A 797 -57.78 -3.86 16.27
CA ILE A 797 -59.06 -4.38 16.76
C ILE A 797 -59.01 -4.70 18.27
N GLU A 798 -58.12 -4.04 19.01
CA GLU A 798 -57.82 -4.34 20.42
C GLU A 798 -59.06 -4.33 21.32
N ASP A 799 -60.02 -3.45 21.03
CA ASP A 799 -61.25 -3.28 21.81
C ASP A 799 -62.30 -4.38 21.56
N ILE A 800 -62.17 -5.12 20.46
CA ILE A 800 -63.23 -6.03 20.00
C ILE A 800 -62.80 -7.49 19.90
N TRP A 801 -61.51 -7.81 19.77
CA TRP A 801 -61.08 -9.21 19.75
C TRP A 801 -61.19 -9.85 21.15
N ALA A 802 -61.33 -11.17 21.21
CA ALA A 802 -61.42 -11.90 22.47
C ALA A 802 -60.43 -13.06 22.56
N TYR A 803 -60.38 -13.88 21.50
CA TYR A 803 -59.58 -15.11 21.47
C TYR A 803 -58.99 -15.30 20.07
N LEU A 804 -57.79 -15.86 20.01
CA LEU A 804 -57.20 -16.43 18.81
C LEU A 804 -56.79 -17.88 19.10
N ILE A 805 -57.20 -18.81 18.23
CA ILE A 805 -56.87 -20.24 18.35
C ILE A 805 -56.05 -20.65 17.13
N ASP A 806 -54.89 -21.29 17.36
CA ASP A 806 -54.11 -21.90 16.28
C ASP A 806 -54.69 -23.24 15.82
N MET A 807 -54.11 -23.84 14.77
CA MET A 807 -54.61 -25.11 14.24
C MET A 807 -54.29 -26.33 15.12
N ASP A 808 -53.40 -26.17 16.10
CA ASP A 808 -53.08 -27.19 17.11
C ASP A 808 -54.01 -27.10 18.33
N GLY A 809 -54.88 -26.07 18.38
CA GLY A 809 -55.87 -25.85 19.43
C GLY A 809 -55.38 -24.99 20.60
N ASN A 810 -54.19 -24.38 20.50
CA ASN A 810 -53.73 -23.44 21.52
C ASN A 810 -54.54 -22.15 21.44
N CYS A 811 -55.04 -21.69 22.59
CA CYS A 811 -55.90 -20.51 22.70
C CYS A 811 -55.15 -19.35 23.36
N TYR A 812 -55.20 -18.19 22.71
CA TYR A 812 -54.55 -16.96 23.13
C TYR A 812 -55.58 -15.84 23.31
N ASP A 813 -55.41 -15.04 24.36
CA ASP A 813 -56.19 -13.86 24.67
C ASP A 813 -55.27 -12.70 25.07
N LYS A 814 -55.85 -11.58 25.50
CA LYS A 814 -55.08 -10.38 25.85
C LYS A 814 -54.10 -10.54 27.02
N TYR A 815 -54.18 -11.62 27.79
CA TYR A 815 -53.34 -11.88 28.96
C TYR A 815 -52.14 -12.79 28.66
N ASN A 816 -52.12 -13.50 27.53
CA ASN A 816 -51.07 -14.45 27.18
C ASN A 816 -50.58 -14.33 25.72
N CYS A 817 -50.67 -13.14 25.13
CA CYS A 817 -50.32 -12.89 23.72
C CYS A 817 -48.95 -12.22 23.50
N ASP A 818 -48.23 -11.85 24.57
CA ASP A 818 -47.10 -10.91 24.48
C ASP A 818 -45.89 -11.40 23.68
N ASP A 819 -45.61 -12.71 23.74
CA ASP A 819 -44.48 -13.36 23.08
C ASP A 819 -44.92 -14.36 21.99
N VAL A 820 -46.23 -14.40 21.70
CA VAL A 820 -46.79 -15.31 20.70
C VAL A 820 -46.50 -14.77 19.31
N LYS A 821 -45.80 -15.54 18.48
CA LYS A 821 -45.53 -15.21 17.08
C LYS A 821 -46.43 -16.02 16.15
N LEU A 822 -47.20 -15.30 15.35
CA LEU A 822 -48.01 -15.85 14.27
C LEU A 822 -47.14 -15.98 13.01
N LYS A 823 -47.10 -17.17 12.42
CA LYS A 823 -46.17 -17.50 11.34
C LYS A 823 -46.79 -17.28 9.95
N PRO A 824 -45.98 -16.89 8.95
CA PRO A 824 -46.38 -16.91 7.55
C PRO A 824 -46.92 -18.30 7.14
N TYR A 825 -47.89 -18.30 6.22
CA TYR A 825 -48.54 -19.50 5.68
C TYR A 825 -49.45 -20.28 6.62
N GLU A 826 -49.46 -20.00 7.92
CA GLU A 826 -50.39 -20.60 8.88
C GLU A 826 -51.71 -19.82 8.96
N ALA A 827 -52.81 -20.53 9.27
CA ALA A 827 -54.13 -19.94 9.48
C ALA A 827 -54.53 -20.01 10.97
N TYR A 828 -55.34 -19.06 11.41
CA TYR A 828 -55.76 -18.94 12.81
C TYR A 828 -57.25 -18.60 12.91
N TRP A 829 -57.90 -19.07 13.96
CA TRP A 829 -59.29 -18.73 14.29
C TRP A 829 -59.33 -17.54 15.23
N LEU A 830 -59.84 -16.40 14.77
CA LEU A 830 -59.98 -15.18 15.57
C LEU A 830 -61.45 -14.92 15.92
N TYR A 831 -61.78 -14.84 17.21
CA TYR A 831 -63.10 -14.44 17.68
C TYR A 831 -63.15 -12.93 17.96
N SER A 832 -64.14 -12.26 17.39
CA SER A 832 -64.43 -10.84 17.62
C SER A 832 -65.82 -10.63 18.22
N LYS A 833 -65.92 -9.75 19.21
CA LYS A 833 -67.17 -9.33 19.88
C LYS A 833 -67.95 -8.30 19.06
N GLY A 834 -67.32 -7.67 18.06
CA GLY A 834 -67.89 -6.59 17.25
C GLY A 834 -67.33 -6.54 15.83
N TYR A 835 -67.58 -5.43 15.14
CA TYR A 835 -67.04 -5.16 13.80
C TYR A 835 -65.80 -4.28 13.90
N GLY A 836 -64.78 -4.56 13.11
CA GLY A 836 -63.56 -3.75 13.04
C GLY A 836 -62.75 -4.06 11.78
N GLU A 837 -61.50 -3.60 11.72
CA GLU A 837 -60.64 -3.74 10.56
C GLU A 837 -59.23 -4.17 10.98
N LEU A 838 -58.79 -5.35 10.53
CA LEU A 838 -57.39 -5.76 10.65
C LEU A 838 -56.54 -5.00 9.62
N CYS A 839 -55.36 -4.59 10.06
CA CYS A 839 -54.34 -3.99 9.21
C CYS A 839 -53.09 -4.86 9.21
N GLY A 840 -52.53 -5.12 8.03
CA GLY A 840 -51.24 -5.77 7.86
C GLY A 840 -50.08 -4.83 8.19
N ARG A 841 -48.85 -5.24 7.88
CA ARG A 841 -47.64 -4.45 8.15
C ARG A 841 -47.08 -3.87 6.85
N SER A 842 -46.35 -2.76 6.96
CA SER A 842 -45.63 -2.18 5.83
C SER A 842 -44.54 -3.15 5.34
N LEU A 843 -44.39 -3.26 4.02
CA LEU A 843 -43.32 -4.04 3.38
C LEU A 843 -41.94 -3.38 3.50
N ASN A 844 -41.90 -2.07 3.74
CA ASN A 844 -40.68 -1.28 3.95
C ASN A 844 -40.38 -1.11 5.43
#